data_AF-A0A8C2MV81-F1
#
_entry.id   AF-A0A8C2MV81-F1
#
_cell.length_a   1.000
_cell.length_b   1.000
_cell.length_c   1.000
_cell.angle_alpha   90.00
_cell.angle_beta   90.00
_cell.angle_gamma   90.00
#
_symmetry.space_group_name_H-M   'P 1'
#
loop_
_entity.id
_entity.type
_entity.pdbx_description
1 polymer ?
#
loop_
_entity_poly.entity_id
_entity_poly.type
_entity_poly.pdbx_seq_one_letter_code
_entity_poly.pdbx_strand_id
1 'polypeptide(L)'
;MRESTWVSLLLLLLLPAPQWGGPQDGRREPEPEAEHGPLQPFDLLYASGVAAYYSGDYERAVRDLEAALRSHRRRLDIRTRCARHCAARRPLVQPGSGPGAELPFFRALLARASCSRSCQSQRLGGPASRHRVSEDVRSDFQRRVPYNYLQRAYIKLNQLEKAMEAAHTFFMANPEHMEMQQNIEDYRETAGVEAIQLVDREARPHMESYNAGVKHYEADDFEAAIKYFEQALREYYNEDVACRALCEGPQRFEEYEYLGYKGGLYEAIADHYMQVLVCQHECVRELATRPGRLSPIENFLPLHYDYLQFAYYRVGEYVKALECAKAYLMFHPDDEDVLDNVDYYESLLDDSIDPESIEAREDLTAFVKRHNLESELIKSAAEGLGFLYSEPNYWISYGERQDENRVPLGVNTEGAEVHGLSMGKKSLPKIGRDLREGGPLLYENITFVYNSEQLNGTQRVLLDNVLSEEQCRELHSVASGIMLVGDGYRGKTSPHTPNEKFEGATVLKALKFGYEGRVPLKSARLFYDISEKARKIVESYFMLNSTLYFSYTHMVCRTALSGQQDRRNDLSHPIHADNCLLDPEANECWKEPPAYTFRDYSALLYMNDDFEGGEFIFTEIDAKTVTASIKPKCGRMISFSSGGENPHGVKAVTRGQRCAVALWFTLDPLYREVERIQADEVIAILDQEQHGKHGLNINPRDEL
;
A
#
# COMPACT_ATOMS: atom_id res chain seq x y z
N MET A 1 -24.49 -78.87 13.16
CA MET A 1 -24.02 -80.12 12.52
C MET A 1 -24.16 -79.95 11.02
N ARG A 2 -23.16 -80.39 10.24
CA ARG A 2 -23.10 -80.38 8.76
C ARG A 2 -23.01 -78.97 8.14
N GLU A 3 -21.86 -78.65 7.56
CA GLU A 3 -21.46 -78.85 6.14
C GLU A 3 -21.66 -77.55 5.38
N SER A 4 -20.56 -76.95 4.92
CA SER A 4 -20.30 -76.70 3.50
C SER A 4 -19.35 -75.51 3.28
N THR A 5 -18.45 -75.70 2.32
CA THR A 5 -17.64 -74.70 1.60
C THR A 5 -16.56 -73.92 2.35
N TRP A 6 -15.34 -74.45 2.29
CA TRP A 6 -14.11 -73.68 2.27
C TRP A 6 -13.83 -73.13 0.86
N VAL A 7 -13.06 -72.04 0.80
CA VAL A 7 -12.51 -71.34 -0.38
C VAL A 7 -13.33 -70.16 -0.90
N SER A 8 -13.27 -69.03 -0.20
CA SER A 8 -13.47 -67.66 -0.74
C SER A 8 -12.98 -66.58 0.24
N LEU A 9 -11.70 -66.58 0.63
CA LEU A 9 -11.17 -65.53 1.51
C LEU A 9 -9.68 -65.16 1.31
N LEU A 10 -9.17 -65.27 0.07
CA LEU A 10 -7.76 -64.94 -0.22
C LEU A 10 -7.51 -64.28 -1.59
N LEU A 11 -8.47 -63.50 -2.11
CA LEU A 11 -8.34 -62.84 -3.43
C LEU A 11 -8.98 -61.44 -3.52
N LEU A 12 -8.89 -60.63 -2.46
CA LEU A 12 -9.42 -59.24 -2.45
C LEU A 12 -8.39 -58.16 -2.05
N LEU A 13 -7.08 -58.40 -2.22
CA LEU A 13 -6.01 -57.42 -1.95
C LEU A 13 -5.26 -56.91 -3.19
N LEU A 14 -5.92 -56.87 -4.35
CA LEU A 14 -5.40 -56.19 -5.55
C LEU A 14 -6.52 -55.45 -6.29
N LEU A 15 -6.91 -54.29 -5.77
CA LEU A 15 -7.63 -53.27 -6.53
C LEU A 15 -6.91 -51.92 -6.34
N PRO A 16 -6.68 -51.14 -7.42
CA PRO A 16 -6.04 -49.83 -7.32
C PRO A 16 -7.00 -48.83 -6.65
N ALA A 17 -6.44 -47.93 -5.84
CA ALA A 17 -7.16 -46.85 -5.18
C ALA A 17 -7.88 -45.93 -6.19
N PRO A 18 -9.06 -45.36 -5.84
CA PRO A 18 -9.84 -44.54 -6.74
C PRO A 18 -9.14 -43.22 -7.02
N GLN A 19 -8.92 -42.92 -8.30
CA GLN A 19 -8.50 -41.61 -8.78
C GLN A 19 -9.58 -40.58 -8.45
N TRP A 20 -9.26 -39.63 -7.58
CA TRP A 20 -10.06 -38.42 -7.40
C TRP A 20 -9.84 -37.53 -8.62
N GLY A 21 -10.86 -37.40 -9.46
CA GLY A 21 -10.88 -36.49 -10.59
C GLY A 21 -10.94 -35.05 -10.09
N GLY A 22 -9.91 -34.26 -10.42
CA GLY A 22 -9.91 -32.81 -10.21
C GLY A 22 -10.84 -32.09 -11.21
N PRO A 23 -11.17 -30.82 -10.95
CA PRO A 23 -12.06 -30.03 -11.80
C PRO A 23 -11.44 -29.80 -13.19
N GLN A 24 -12.29 -29.76 -14.22
CA GLN A 24 -11.90 -29.35 -15.58
C GLN A 24 -11.52 -27.87 -15.58
N ASP A 25 -10.23 -27.61 -15.75
CA ASP A 25 -9.60 -26.29 -15.74
C ASP A 25 -9.85 -25.58 -17.08
N GLY A 26 -10.40 -24.36 -17.01
CA GLY A 26 -10.59 -23.48 -18.15
C GLY A 26 -9.27 -22.81 -18.52
N ARG A 27 -8.80 -23.06 -19.75
CA ARG A 27 -7.68 -22.37 -20.43
C ARG A 27 -6.39 -22.25 -19.61
N ARG A 28 -5.72 -23.37 -19.38
CA ARG A 28 -4.26 -23.38 -19.22
C ARG A 28 -3.60 -23.05 -20.56
N GLU A 29 -2.76 -22.02 -20.58
CA GLU A 29 -1.73 -21.90 -21.61
C GLU A 29 -0.91 -23.20 -21.65
N PRO A 30 -0.51 -23.68 -22.85
CA PRO A 30 0.27 -24.91 -22.97
C PRO A 30 1.59 -24.77 -22.18
N GLU A 31 1.92 -25.78 -21.35
CA GLU A 31 3.26 -25.85 -20.74
C GLU A 31 4.30 -25.71 -21.87
N PRO A 32 5.25 -24.76 -21.77
CA PRO A 32 6.30 -24.66 -22.77
C PRO A 32 7.10 -25.96 -22.74
N GLU A 33 7.39 -26.51 -23.92
CA GLU A 33 8.19 -27.72 -24.10
C GLU A 33 9.40 -27.70 -23.16
N ALA A 34 9.61 -28.79 -22.42
CA ALA A 34 10.74 -28.91 -21.52
C ALA A 34 12.03 -28.66 -22.30
N GLU A 35 12.67 -27.50 -22.10
CA GLU A 35 14.00 -27.20 -22.66
C GLU A 35 14.94 -28.34 -22.25
N HIS A 36 15.41 -29.11 -23.24
CA HIS A 36 16.30 -30.22 -23.02
C HIS A 36 17.71 -29.68 -22.73
N GLY A 37 18.07 -29.56 -21.45
CA GLY A 37 19.41 -29.11 -21.05
C GLY A 37 19.50 -28.65 -19.59
N PRO A 38 20.72 -28.37 -19.09
CA PRO A 38 20.90 -27.74 -17.78
C PRO A 38 20.29 -26.34 -17.78
N LEU A 39 19.61 -25.98 -16.68
CA LEU A 39 19.02 -24.65 -16.53
C LEU A 39 20.14 -23.61 -16.54
N GLN A 40 20.02 -22.59 -17.39
CA GLN A 40 21.03 -21.53 -17.42
C GLN A 40 20.89 -20.59 -16.22
N PRO A 41 21.98 -20.13 -15.59
CA PRO A 41 21.91 -19.13 -14.52
C PRO A 41 21.28 -17.81 -15.01
N PHE A 42 20.26 -17.34 -14.29
CA PHE A 42 19.50 -16.17 -14.73
C PHE A 42 20.29 -14.86 -14.62
N ASP A 43 21.30 -14.79 -13.74
CA ASP A 43 22.21 -13.66 -13.61
C ASP A 43 23.09 -13.49 -14.85
N LEU A 44 23.58 -14.60 -15.42
CA LEU A 44 24.33 -14.57 -16.67
C LEU A 44 23.47 -14.11 -17.85
N LEU A 45 22.23 -14.63 -17.92
CA LEU A 45 21.26 -14.23 -18.94
C LEU A 45 20.88 -12.75 -18.79
N TYR A 46 20.64 -12.29 -17.56
CA TYR A 46 20.34 -10.90 -17.25
C TYR A 46 21.49 -9.97 -17.64
N ALA A 47 22.73 -10.30 -17.26
CA ALA A 47 23.90 -9.53 -17.66
C ALA A 47 24.10 -9.48 -19.19
N SER A 48 23.89 -10.60 -19.88
CA SER A 48 23.92 -10.65 -21.36
C SER A 48 22.84 -9.77 -21.98
N GLY A 49 21.62 -9.83 -21.47
CA GLY A 49 20.48 -9.04 -21.95
C GLY A 49 20.65 -7.54 -21.73
N VAL A 50 21.14 -7.13 -20.55
CA VAL A 50 21.46 -5.73 -20.24
C VAL A 50 22.60 -5.22 -21.13
N ALA A 51 23.66 -6.01 -21.33
CA ALA A 51 24.75 -5.64 -22.23
C ALA A 51 24.26 -5.48 -23.69
N ALA A 52 23.40 -6.39 -24.15
CA ALA A 52 22.80 -6.32 -25.49
C ALA A 52 21.94 -5.05 -25.65
N TYR A 53 21.15 -4.71 -24.63
CA TYR A 53 20.35 -3.48 -24.60
C TYR A 53 21.20 -2.22 -24.81
N TYR A 54 22.30 -2.08 -24.05
CA TYR A 54 23.19 -0.93 -24.19
C TYR A 54 23.98 -0.91 -25.50
N SER A 55 24.17 -2.06 -26.15
CA SER A 55 24.79 -2.16 -27.47
C SER A 55 23.83 -1.88 -28.64
N GLY A 56 22.53 -1.70 -28.38
CA GLY A 56 21.50 -1.50 -29.40
C GLY A 56 20.98 -2.77 -30.07
N ASP A 57 21.41 -3.95 -29.63
CA ASP A 57 20.90 -5.25 -30.09
C ASP A 57 19.63 -5.62 -29.29
N TYR A 58 18.52 -4.98 -29.65
CA TYR A 58 17.25 -5.12 -28.94
C TYR A 58 16.63 -6.52 -29.06
N GLU A 59 16.85 -7.22 -30.17
CA GLU A 59 16.35 -8.60 -30.34
C GLU A 59 17.03 -9.56 -29.36
N ARG A 60 18.36 -9.45 -29.23
CA ARG A 60 19.10 -10.22 -28.22
C ARG A 60 18.74 -9.79 -26.81
N ALA A 61 18.58 -8.49 -26.56
CA ALA A 61 18.17 -8.00 -25.24
C ALA A 61 16.86 -8.64 -24.80
N VAL A 62 15.83 -8.63 -25.65
CA VAL A 62 14.53 -9.26 -25.36
C VAL A 62 14.71 -10.76 -25.10
N ARG A 63 15.39 -11.49 -25.99
CA ARG A 63 15.58 -12.94 -25.86
C ARG A 63 16.26 -13.30 -24.54
N ASP A 64 17.37 -12.63 -24.21
CA ASP A 64 18.19 -12.97 -23.06
C ASP A 64 17.50 -12.53 -21.74
N LEU A 65 16.82 -11.37 -21.71
CA LEU A 65 16.05 -10.90 -20.55
C LEU A 65 14.81 -11.75 -20.25
N GLU A 66 14.02 -12.11 -21.27
CA GLU A 66 12.90 -13.03 -21.08
C GLU A 66 13.39 -14.41 -20.61
N ALA A 67 14.51 -14.91 -21.15
CA ALA A 67 15.11 -16.16 -20.70
C ALA A 67 15.58 -16.07 -19.24
N ALA A 68 16.10 -14.92 -18.82
CA ALA A 68 16.48 -14.67 -17.43
C ALA A 68 15.26 -14.76 -16.49
N LEU A 69 14.14 -14.12 -16.85
CA LEU A 69 12.88 -14.18 -16.10
C LEU A 69 12.33 -15.62 -16.01
N ARG A 70 12.30 -16.35 -17.13
CA ARG A 70 11.88 -17.77 -17.16
C ARG A 70 12.78 -18.65 -16.29
N SER A 71 14.10 -18.46 -16.37
CA SER A 71 15.07 -19.20 -15.55
C SER A 71 14.91 -18.90 -14.06
N HIS A 72 14.72 -17.63 -13.69
CA HIS A 72 14.45 -17.22 -12.31
C HIS A 72 13.20 -17.92 -11.75
N ARG A 73 12.08 -17.85 -12.47
CA ARG A 73 10.81 -18.51 -12.08
C ARG A 73 10.99 -20.02 -11.95
N ARG A 74 11.65 -20.66 -12.93
CA ARG A 74 11.89 -22.12 -12.91
C ARG A 74 12.78 -22.55 -11.76
N ARG A 75 13.76 -21.73 -11.37
CA ARG A 75 14.62 -22.01 -10.22
C ARG A 75 13.82 -22.00 -8.91
N LEU A 76 12.96 -21.00 -8.70
CA LEU A 76 12.09 -20.93 -7.52
C LEU A 76 11.15 -22.15 -7.46
N ASP A 77 10.51 -22.47 -8.59
CA ASP A 77 9.64 -23.64 -8.75
C ASP A 77 10.36 -24.97 -8.40
N ILE A 78 11.58 -25.17 -8.89
CA ILE A 78 12.40 -26.35 -8.56
C ILE A 78 12.68 -26.43 -7.06
N ARG A 79 13.05 -25.32 -6.42
CA ARG A 79 13.32 -25.29 -4.97
C ARG A 79 12.08 -25.69 -4.19
N THR A 80 10.94 -25.06 -4.46
CA THR A 80 9.68 -25.32 -3.78
C THR A 80 9.21 -26.76 -3.97
N ARG A 81 9.22 -27.28 -5.21
CA ARG A 81 8.82 -28.67 -5.50
C ARG A 81 9.75 -29.68 -4.82
N CYS A 82 11.06 -29.44 -4.82
CA CYS A 82 12.01 -30.33 -4.16
C CYS A 82 11.84 -30.33 -2.64
N ALA A 83 11.65 -29.16 -2.02
CA ALA A 83 11.38 -29.06 -0.59
C ALA A 83 10.12 -29.86 -0.20
N ARG A 84 8.99 -29.63 -0.88
CA ARG A 84 7.73 -30.37 -0.67
C ARG A 84 7.88 -31.87 -0.87
N HIS A 85 8.51 -32.28 -1.98
CA HIS A 85 8.73 -33.69 -2.30
C HIS A 85 9.57 -34.40 -1.22
N CYS A 86 10.66 -33.77 -0.79
CA CYS A 86 11.56 -34.35 0.20
C CYS A 86 10.99 -34.30 1.62
N ALA A 87 10.19 -33.29 1.94
CA ALA A 87 9.46 -33.22 3.19
C ALA A 87 8.49 -34.39 3.35
N ALA A 88 7.68 -34.67 2.31
CA ALA A 88 6.73 -35.78 2.30
C ALA A 88 7.42 -37.16 2.28
N ARG A 89 8.50 -37.31 1.50
CA ARG A 89 9.21 -38.59 1.38
C ARG A 89 10.04 -38.93 2.62
N ARG A 90 10.54 -37.92 3.34
CA ARG A 90 11.42 -38.04 4.50
C ARG A 90 10.84 -37.17 5.65
N PRO A 91 9.72 -37.57 6.27
CA PRO A 91 9.16 -36.85 7.41
C PRO A 91 10.14 -36.85 8.59
N LEU A 92 10.21 -35.74 9.32
CA LEU A 92 10.96 -35.67 10.57
C LEU A 92 10.17 -36.43 11.65
N VAL A 93 10.89 -37.11 12.55
CA VAL A 93 10.32 -37.93 13.62
C VAL A 93 10.58 -37.22 14.94
N GLN A 94 9.59 -37.21 15.84
CA GLN A 94 9.75 -36.66 17.18
C GLN A 94 10.87 -37.41 17.94
N PRO A 95 11.81 -36.70 18.59
CA PRO A 95 12.78 -37.34 19.47
C PRO A 95 12.06 -38.13 20.58
N GLY A 96 12.50 -39.35 20.85
CA GLY A 96 11.95 -40.16 21.94
C GLY A 96 12.52 -39.80 23.31
N SER A 97 12.29 -40.65 24.30
CA SER A 97 12.91 -40.56 25.63
C SER A 97 13.97 -41.67 25.81
N GLY A 98 15.15 -41.31 26.32
CA GLY A 98 16.23 -42.24 26.65
C GLY A 98 17.54 -42.00 25.87
N PRO A 99 18.60 -42.80 26.11
CA PRO A 99 19.88 -42.63 25.44
C PRO A 99 19.78 -42.82 23.93
N GLY A 100 20.26 -41.84 23.15
CA GLY A 100 20.25 -41.87 21.68
C GLY A 100 18.88 -41.65 21.04
N ALA A 101 17.90 -41.14 21.81
CA ALA A 101 16.55 -40.89 21.33
C ALA A 101 16.45 -39.81 20.24
N GLU A 102 17.49 -39.00 20.07
CA GLU A 102 17.66 -38.00 19.02
C GLU A 102 18.17 -38.58 17.70
N LEU A 103 18.79 -39.76 17.71
CA LEU A 103 19.39 -40.37 16.51
C LEU A 103 18.37 -40.65 15.38
N PRO A 104 17.12 -41.08 15.65
CA PRO A 104 16.10 -41.21 14.61
C PRO A 104 15.76 -39.88 13.93
N PHE A 105 15.68 -38.79 14.70
CA PHE A 105 15.46 -37.44 14.17
C PHE A 105 16.61 -37.04 13.25
N PHE A 106 17.86 -37.14 13.71
CA PHE A 106 19.03 -36.80 12.88
C PHE A 106 19.16 -37.68 11.65
N ARG A 107 18.81 -38.97 11.72
CA ARG A 107 18.76 -39.85 10.55
C ARG A 107 17.75 -39.35 9.52
N ALA A 108 16.55 -38.95 9.96
CA ALA A 108 15.53 -38.39 9.08
C ALA A 108 15.99 -37.06 8.46
N LEU A 109 16.61 -36.19 9.26
CA LEU A 109 17.16 -34.90 8.82
C LEU A 109 18.24 -35.08 7.74
N LEU A 110 19.22 -35.96 7.98
CA LEU A 110 20.28 -36.26 7.01
C LEU A 110 19.71 -36.86 5.72
N ALA A 111 18.70 -37.71 5.81
CA ALA A 111 18.02 -38.27 4.64
C ALA A 111 17.25 -37.19 3.85
N ARG A 112 16.59 -36.25 4.53
CA ARG A 112 15.90 -35.12 3.91
C ARG A 112 16.89 -34.18 3.22
N ALA A 113 18.02 -33.86 3.86
CA ALA A 113 19.08 -33.04 3.27
C ALA A 113 19.66 -33.67 2.00
N SER A 114 19.95 -34.98 2.03
CA SER A 114 20.43 -35.72 0.85
C SER A 114 19.40 -35.73 -0.28
N CYS A 115 18.12 -35.92 0.05
CA CYS A 115 17.02 -35.84 -0.90
C CYS A 115 16.96 -34.46 -1.57
N SER A 116 16.98 -33.39 -0.78
CA SER A 116 16.85 -32.01 -1.30
C SER A 116 18.00 -31.66 -2.24
N ARG A 117 19.24 -31.98 -1.85
CA ARG A 117 20.43 -31.77 -2.69
C ARG A 117 20.35 -32.54 -4.00
N SER A 118 19.96 -33.82 -3.95
CA SER A 118 19.84 -34.66 -5.15
C SER A 118 18.74 -34.15 -6.09
N CYS A 119 17.56 -33.86 -5.53
CA CYS A 119 16.40 -33.35 -6.29
C CYS A 119 16.73 -32.05 -7.01
N GLN A 120 17.33 -31.08 -6.32
CA GLN A 120 17.70 -29.80 -6.92
C GLN A 120 18.78 -29.99 -7.97
N SER A 121 19.82 -30.77 -7.69
CA SER A 121 20.92 -30.98 -8.64
C SER A 121 20.46 -31.66 -9.94
N GLN A 122 19.52 -32.61 -9.84
CA GLN A 122 18.97 -33.30 -10.99
C GLN A 122 18.11 -32.35 -11.84
N ARG A 123 17.22 -31.59 -11.22
CA ARG A 123 16.27 -30.70 -11.93
C ARG A 123 16.94 -29.45 -12.50
N LEU A 124 18.02 -28.97 -11.88
CA LEU A 124 18.82 -27.85 -12.41
C LEU A 124 19.79 -28.31 -13.51
N GLY A 125 20.06 -29.61 -13.62
CA GLY A 125 21.09 -30.13 -14.53
C GLY A 125 22.53 -29.83 -14.07
N GLY A 126 22.73 -29.64 -12.77
CA GLY A 126 24.05 -29.36 -12.20
C GLY A 126 24.00 -28.90 -10.73
N PRO A 127 25.15 -28.57 -10.12
CA PRO A 127 25.22 -28.12 -8.74
C PRO A 127 24.45 -26.81 -8.54
N ALA A 128 23.66 -26.72 -7.47
CA ALA A 128 22.90 -25.50 -7.12
C ALA A 128 23.79 -24.25 -6.91
N SER A 129 25.09 -24.44 -6.63
CA SER A 129 26.06 -23.34 -6.51
C SER A 129 26.23 -22.52 -7.79
N ARG A 130 25.97 -23.10 -8.97
CA ARG A 130 26.01 -22.38 -10.27
C ARG A 130 24.94 -21.31 -10.40
N HIS A 131 23.89 -21.38 -9.60
CA HIS A 131 22.80 -20.41 -9.58
C HIS A 131 22.91 -19.47 -8.37
N ARG A 132 24.06 -19.40 -7.68
CA ARG A 132 24.25 -18.35 -6.67
C ARG A 132 24.35 -17.01 -7.35
N VAL A 133 23.64 -16.02 -6.82
CA VAL A 133 23.53 -14.67 -7.38
C VAL A 133 23.83 -13.65 -6.29
N SER A 134 24.29 -12.47 -6.67
CA SER A 134 24.52 -11.36 -5.74
C SER A 134 23.20 -10.82 -5.18
N GLU A 135 23.27 -10.09 -4.07
CA GLU A 135 22.09 -9.46 -3.49
C GLU A 135 21.52 -8.37 -4.42
N ASP A 136 22.37 -7.65 -5.16
CA ASP A 136 21.95 -6.67 -6.16
C ASP A 136 21.06 -7.30 -7.24
N VAL A 137 21.49 -8.43 -7.80
CA VAL A 137 20.70 -9.14 -8.83
C VAL A 137 19.39 -9.68 -8.24
N ARG A 138 19.38 -10.10 -6.97
CA ARG A 138 18.13 -10.50 -6.30
C ARG A 138 17.19 -9.31 -6.14
N SER A 139 17.73 -8.16 -5.72
CA SER A 139 16.99 -6.91 -5.57
C SER A 139 16.40 -6.44 -6.89
N ASP A 140 17.16 -6.52 -7.99
CA ASP A 140 16.71 -6.17 -9.33
C ASP A 140 15.49 -7.01 -9.76
N PHE A 141 15.51 -8.32 -9.50
CA PHE A 141 14.37 -9.19 -9.83
C PHE A 141 13.17 -8.95 -8.90
N GLN A 142 13.39 -8.69 -7.61
CA GLN A 142 12.32 -8.30 -6.68
C GLN A 142 11.66 -6.98 -7.08
N ARG A 143 12.45 -6.01 -7.55
CA ARG A 143 11.98 -4.72 -8.10
C ARG A 143 11.57 -4.81 -9.56
N ARG A 144 11.54 -6.00 -10.15
CA ARG A 144 11.12 -6.24 -11.54
C ARG A 144 11.90 -5.41 -12.59
N VAL A 145 13.15 -5.02 -12.29
CA VAL A 145 14.03 -4.21 -13.16
C VAL A 145 14.20 -4.78 -14.59
N PRO A 146 14.25 -6.10 -14.82
CA PRO A 146 14.29 -6.63 -16.19
C PRO A 146 13.17 -6.09 -17.11
N TYR A 147 11.98 -5.80 -16.55
CA TYR A 147 10.87 -5.26 -17.32
C TYR A 147 11.07 -3.79 -17.75
N ASN A 148 11.84 -3.00 -16.98
CA ASN A 148 12.22 -1.64 -17.39
C ASN A 148 13.09 -1.65 -18.65
N TYR A 149 13.97 -2.63 -18.80
CA TYR A 149 14.74 -2.82 -20.03
C TYR A 149 13.87 -3.39 -21.16
N LEU A 150 13.03 -4.39 -20.85
CA LEU A 150 12.16 -5.03 -21.84
C LEU A 150 11.19 -4.05 -22.48
N GLN A 151 10.55 -3.15 -21.71
CA GLN A 151 9.60 -2.20 -22.29
C GLN A 151 10.26 -1.31 -23.36
N ARG A 152 11.47 -0.80 -23.08
CA ARG A 152 12.21 0.03 -24.04
C ARG A 152 12.63 -0.79 -25.27
N ALA A 153 13.09 -2.02 -25.06
CA ALA A 153 13.49 -2.91 -26.14
C ALA A 153 12.29 -3.28 -27.04
N TYR A 154 11.12 -3.57 -26.46
CA TYR A 154 9.89 -3.85 -27.21
C TYR A 154 9.42 -2.66 -28.04
N ILE A 155 9.48 -1.44 -27.52
CA ILE A 155 9.19 -0.23 -28.31
C ILE A 155 10.13 -0.12 -29.52
N LYS A 156 11.43 -0.39 -29.34
CA LYS A 156 12.40 -0.35 -30.44
C LYS A 156 12.16 -1.44 -31.49
N LEU A 157 11.52 -2.54 -31.11
CA LEU A 157 11.10 -3.63 -31.99
C LEU A 157 9.67 -3.49 -32.50
N ASN A 158 9.01 -2.36 -32.26
CA ASN A 158 7.62 -2.10 -32.66
C ASN A 158 6.60 -3.11 -32.07
N GLN A 159 6.83 -3.58 -30.84
CA GLN A 159 5.96 -4.50 -30.10
C GLN A 159 5.24 -3.76 -28.96
N LEU A 160 4.28 -2.90 -29.32
CA LEU A 160 3.64 -1.96 -28.39
C LEU A 160 2.92 -2.66 -27.22
N GLU A 161 2.13 -3.71 -27.49
CA GLU A 161 1.39 -4.44 -26.44
C GLU A 161 2.34 -5.01 -25.37
N LYS A 162 3.43 -5.67 -25.79
CA LYS A 162 4.43 -6.20 -24.86
C LYS A 162 5.18 -5.10 -24.11
N ALA A 163 5.41 -3.95 -24.76
CA ALA A 163 6.00 -2.81 -24.09
C ALA A 163 5.10 -2.30 -22.97
N MET A 164 3.78 -2.19 -23.22
CA MET A 164 2.80 -1.79 -22.20
C MET A 164 2.74 -2.77 -21.04
N GLU A 165 2.67 -4.07 -21.30
CA GLU A 165 2.66 -5.09 -20.24
C GLU A 165 3.94 -5.07 -19.41
N ALA A 166 5.11 -4.93 -20.04
CA ALA A 166 6.38 -4.83 -19.33
C ALA A 166 6.46 -3.53 -18.50
N ALA A 167 6.01 -2.40 -19.07
CA ALA A 167 5.96 -1.13 -18.36
C ALA A 167 5.04 -1.22 -17.12
N HIS A 168 3.84 -1.80 -17.28
CA HIS A 168 2.91 -2.04 -16.18
C HIS A 168 3.49 -2.99 -15.13
N THR A 169 4.05 -4.13 -15.54
CA THR A 169 4.66 -5.12 -14.63
C THR A 169 5.76 -4.49 -13.78
N PHE A 170 6.58 -3.60 -14.35
CA PHE A 170 7.58 -2.82 -13.61
C PHE A 170 6.94 -1.78 -12.68
N PHE A 171 5.93 -1.04 -13.17
CA PHE A 171 5.22 -0.01 -12.39
C PHE A 171 4.57 -0.58 -11.14
N MET A 172 3.97 -1.76 -11.22
CA MET A 172 3.39 -2.44 -10.05
C MET A 172 4.40 -2.68 -8.93
N ALA A 173 5.69 -2.86 -9.23
CA ALA A 173 6.73 -2.98 -8.21
C ALA A 173 7.46 -1.66 -7.90
N ASN A 174 7.18 -0.59 -8.65
CA ASN A 174 7.84 0.71 -8.54
C ASN A 174 6.83 1.85 -8.82
N PRO A 175 5.77 2.00 -8.00
CA PRO A 175 4.69 2.96 -8.26
C PRO A 175 5.16 4.42 -8.25
N GLU A 176 6.24 4.72 -7.52
CA GLU A 176 6.84 6.06 -7.45
C GLU A 176 7.67 6.44 -8.70
N HIS A 177 7.81 5.54 -9.67
CA HIS A 177 8.64 5.76 -10.85
C HIS A 177 7.91 6.63 -11.89
N MET A 178 7.91 7.95 -11.70
CA MET A 178 7.18 8.92 -12.53
C MET A 178 7.41 8.75 -14.05
N GLU A 179 8.66 8.50 -14.49
CA GLU A 179 8.94 8.30 -15.93
C GLU A 179 8.25 7.06 -16.50
N MET A 180 7.96 6.05 -15.67
CA MET A 180 7.28 4.85 -16.13
C MET A 180 5.79 5.12 -16.29
N GLN A 181 5.19 5.85 -15.34
CA GLN A 181 3.80 6.29 -15.45
C GLN A 181 3.56 7.05 -16.75
N GLN A 182 4.44 8.01 -17.07
CA GLN A 182 4.37 8.73 -18.35
C GLN A 182 4.50 7.79 -19.56
N ASN A 183 5.45 6.85 -19.54
CA ASN A 183 5.60 5.90 -20.66
C ASN A 183 4.31 5.07 -20.87
N ILE A 184 3.64 4.63 -19.80
CA ILE A 184 2.39 3.85 -19.88
C ILE A 184 1.29 4.70 -20.53
N GLU A 185 1.17 5.97 -20.15
CA GLU A 185 0.22 6.91 -20.74
C GLU A 185 0.52 7.16 -22.21
N ASP A 186 1.79 7.43 -22.57
CA ASP A 186 2.23 7.62 -23.95
C ASP A 186 1.94 6.39 -24.83
N TYR A 187 2.14 5.18 -24.29
CA TYR A 187 1.84 3.94 -25.01
C TYR A 187 0.34 3.74 -25.21
N ARG A 188 -0.48 4.12 -24.23
CA ARG A 188 -1.95 4.07 -24.33
C ARG A 188 -2.46 5.02 -25.40
N GLU A 189 -1.94 6.24 -25.45
CA GLU A 189 -2.30 7.22 -26.50
C GLU A 189 -1.88 6.74 -27.88
N THR A 190 -0.65 6.21 -28.01
CA THR A 190 -0.11 5.71 -29.27
C THR A 190 -0.89 4.49 -29.79
N ALA A 191 -1.36 3.63 -28.89
CA ALA A 191 -2.17 2.47 -29.25
C ALA A 191 -3.56 2.88 -29.77
N GLY A 192 -4.05 4.08 -29.45
CA GLY A 192 -5.38 4.55 -29.84
C GLY A 192 -6.53 3.77 -29.21
N VAL A 193 -6.27 3.07 -28.10
CA VAL A 193 -7.23 2.14 -27.48
C VAL A 193 -7.30 2.39 -25.97
N GLU A 194 -8.43 2.91 -25.51
CA GLU A 194 -8.77 3.06 -24.08
C GLU A 194 -8.95 1.70 -23.36
N ALA A 195 -8.96 0.59 -24.10
CA ALA A 195 -9.41 -0.73 -23.65
C ALA A 195 -8.33 -1.85 -23.61
N ILE A 196 -7.03 -1.55 -23.77
CA ILE A 196 -6.02 -2.60 -23.56
C ILE A 196 -5.93 -2.86 -22.06
N GLN A 197 -6.37 -4.06 -21.66
CA GLN A 197 -6.25 -4.53 -20.29
C GLN A 197 -4.76 -4.58 -19.94
N LEU A 198 -4.37 -3.79 -18.94
CA LEU A 198 -3.02 -3.83 -18.42
C LEU A 198 -2.83 -5.15 -17.68
N VAL A 199 -1.77 -5.88 -18.01
CA VAL A 199 -1.48 -7.19 -17.43
C VAL A 199 -0.17 -7.11 -16.67
N ASP A 200 -0.22 -7.38 -15.37
CA ASP A 200 0.96 -7.70 -14.58
C ASP A 200 1.39 -9.15 -14.86
N ARG A 201 2.53 -9.34 -15.52
CA ARG A 201 3.10 -10.66 -15.86
C ARG A 201 3.65 -11.43 -14.65
N GLU A 202 3.71 -10.77 -13.50
CA GLU A 202 4.11 -11.34 -12.21
C GLU A 202 3.05 -11.10 -11.12
N ALA A 203 1.78 -10.95 -11.53
CA ALA A 203 0.65 -10.87 -10.61
C ALA A 203 0.63 -12.11 -9.69
N ARG A 204 0.30 -11.88 -8.41
CA ARG A 204 0.19 -12.95 -7.41
C ARG A 204 -1.24 -13.48 -7.44
N PRO A 205 -1.48 -14.77 -7.72
CA PRO A 205 -2.84 -15.30 -7.91
C PRO A 205 -3.79 -15.02 -6.73
N HIS A 206 -3.31 -15.24 -5.49
CA HIS A 206 -4.14 -15.05 -4.30
C HIS A 206 -4.62 -13.60 -4.13
N MET A 207 -3.80 -12.63 -4.55
CA MET A 207 -4.14 -11.20 -4.52
C MET A 207 -5.15 -10.85 -5.61
N GLU A 208 -4.98 -11.37 -6.82
CA GLU A 208 -5.94 -11.17 -7.92
C GLU A 208 -7.32 -11.73 -7.56
N SER A 209 -7.35 -12.95 -7.02
CA SER A 209 -8.58 -13.59 -6.55
C SER A 209 -9.22 -12.80 -5.39
N TYR A 210 -8.42 -12.29 -4.44
CA TYR A 210 -8.92 -11.46 -3.36
C TYR A 210 -9.55 -10.16 -3.87
N ASN A 211 -8.85 -9.42 -4.73
CA ASN A 211 -9.33 -8.17 -5.31
C ASN A 211 -10.62 -8.39 -6.14
N ALA A 212 -10.70 -9.50 -6.88
CA ALA A 212 -11.91 -9.89 -7.58
C ALA A 212 -13.07 -10.19 -6.61
N GLY A 213 -12.78 -10.88 -5.49
CA GLY A 213 -13.75 -11.14 -4.42
C GLY A 213 -14.32 -9.86 -3.83
N VAL A 214 -13.46 -8.90 -3.48
CA VAL A 214 -13.87 -7.58 -2.96
C VAL A 214 -14.76 -6.85 -3.97
N LYS A 215 -14.36 -6.81 -5.24
CA LYS A 215 -15.14 -6.15 -6.30
C LYS A 215 -16.55 -6.74 -6.47
N HIS A 216 -16.69 -8.06 -6.39
CA HIS A 216 -18.01 -8.72 -6.46
C HIS A 216 -18.82 -8.50 -5.19
N TYR A 217 -18.18 -8.50 -4.02
CA TYR A 217 -18.81 -8.20 -2.75
C TYR A 217 -19.40 -6.78 -2.72
N GLU A 218 -18.64 -5.77 -3.16
CA GLU A 218 -19.09 -4.38 -3.29
C GLU A 218 -20.23 -4.20 -4.32
N ALA A 219 -20.38 -5.15 -5.24
CA ALA A 219 -21.44 -5.18 -6.24
C ALA A 219 -22.68 -5.98 -5.79
N ASP A 220 -22.75 -6.41 -4.53
CA ASP A 220 -23.78 -7.29 -3.95
C ASP A 220 -23.91 -8.67 -4.67
N ASP A 221 -22.89 -9.09 -5.41
CA ASP A 221 -22.82 -10.40 -6.08
C ASP A 221 -22.12 -11.41 -5.17
N PHE A 222 -22.83 -11.84 -4.12
CA PHE A 222 -22.27 -12.65 -3.04
C PHE A 222 -21.84 -14.04 -3.50
N GLU A 223 -22.55 -14.67 -4.44
CA GLU A 223 -22.16 -15.98 -4.99
C GLU A 223 -20.81 -15.91 -5.72
N ALA A 224 -20.58 -14.86 -6.52
CA ALA A 224 -19.28 -14.66 -7.17
C ALA A 224 -18.20 -14.26 -6.15
N ALA A 225 -18.54 -13.41 -5.17
CA ALA A 225 -17.62 -13.03 -4.10
C ALA A 225 -17.11 -14.26 -3.33
N ILE A 226 -18.01 -15.15 -2.90
CA ILE A 226 -17.66 -16.42 -2.24
C ILE A 226 -16.70 -17.22 -3.11
N LYS A 227 -17.03 -17.42 -4.39
CA LYS A 227 -16.16 -18.19 -5.31
C LYS A 227 -14.73 -17.64 -5.34
N TYR A 228 -14.58 -16.32 -5.45
CA TYR A 228 -13.26 -15.69 -5.54
C TYR A 228 -12.53 -15.65 -4.20
N PHE A 229 -13.19 -15.40 -3.07
CA PHE A 229 -12.55 -15.45 -1.75
C PHE A 229 -12.11 -16.87 -1.36
N GLU A 230 -12.91 -17.89 -1.67
CA GLU A 230 -12.51 -19.30 -1.49
C GLU A 230 -11.31 -19.68 -2.36
N GLN A 231 -11.27 -19.16 -3.59
CA GLN A 231 -10.12 -19.32 -4.46
C GLN A 231 -8.89 -18.60 -3.90
N ALA A 232 -9.05 -17.37 -3.41
CA ALA A 232 -8.00 -16.57 -2.81
C ALA A 232 -7.38 -17.26 -1.58
N LEU A 233 -8.20 -17.80 -0.67
CA LEU A 233 -7.71 -18.57 0.49
C LEU A 233 -6.91 -19.80 0.08
N ARG A 234 -7.43 -20.58 -0.89
CA ARG A 234 -6.71 -21.76 -1.39
C ARG A 234 -5.37 -21.39 -2.00
N GLU A 235 -5.33 -20.32 -2.79
CA GLU A 235 -4.10 -19.80 -3.40
C GLU A 235 -3.15 -19.26 -2.33
N TYR A 236 -3.65 -18.51 -1.34
CA TYR A 236 -2.88 -17.99 -0.21
C TYR A 236 -2.15 -19.10 0.53
N TYR A 237 -2.85 -20.17 0.93
CA TYR A 237 -2.21 -21.29 1.65
C TYR A 237 -1.20 -22.05 0.76
N ASN A 238 -1.44 -22.13 -0.55
CA ASN A 238 -0.46 -22.70 -1.47
C ASN A 238 0.80 -21.84 -1.57
N GLU A 239 0.67 -20.51 -1.55
CA GLU A 239 1.77 -19.56 -1.55
C GLU A 239 2.49 -19.51 -0.19
N ASP A 240 1.79 -19.67 0.94
CA ASP A 240 2.41 -19.82 2.28
C ASP A 240 3.37 -21.00 2.32
N VAL A 241 2.91 -22.17 1.85
CA VAL A 241 3.78 -23.35 1.77
C VAL A 241 4.95 -23.12 0.80
N ALA A 242 4.77 -22.31 -0.24
CA ALA A 242 5.84 -21.99 -1.20
C ALA A 242 6.88 -21.03 -0.61
N CYS A 243 6.44 -19.93 -0.02
CA CYS A 243 7.26 -18.95 0.67
C CYS A 243 8.13 -19.63 1.74
N ARG A 244 7.51 -20.46 2.58
CA ARG A 244 8.20 -21.16 3.67
C ARG A 244 9.25 -22.15 3.18
N ALA A 245 9.01 -22.82 2.06
CA ALA A 245 10.00 -23.69 1.42
C ALA A 245 11.20 -22.90 0.87
N LEU A 246 11.00 -21.66 0.44
CA LEU A 246 12.08 -20.80 -0.07
C LEU A 246 12.98 -20.25 1.05
N CYS A 247 12.49 -20.24 2.30
CA CYS A 247 13.27 -19.88 3.49
C CYS A 247 14.36 -20.90 3.87
N GLU A 248 14.27 -22.17 3.42
CA GLU A 248 15.25 -23.25 3.69
C GLU A 248 16.59 -23.08 2.91
N GLY A 249 17.03 -21.82 2.72
CA GLY A 249 18.25 -21.44 2.02
C GLY A 249 19.52 -21.56 2.89
N PRO A 250 20.69 -21.21 2.34
CA PRO A 250 21.92 -21.16 3.13
C PRO A 250 21.85 -20.07 4.21
N GLN A 251 22.60 -20.26 5.30
CA GLN A 251 22.78 -19.23 6.33
C GLN A 251 23.30 -17.94 5.69
N ARG A 252 22.68 -16.82 6.07
CA ARG A 252 23.11 -15.48 5.64
C ARG A 252 23.69 -14.75 6.83
N PHE A 253 24.77 -14.02 6.57
CA PHE A 253 25.42 -13.15 7.53
C PHE A 253 25.27 -11.73 7.01
N GLU A 254 25.02 -10.78 7.89
CA GLU A 254 25.00 -9.38 7.49
C GLU A 254 26.44 -8.90 7.31
N GLU A 255 26.70 -8.22 6.20
CA GLU A 255 28.00 -7.63 5.87
C GLU A 255 29.21 -8.55 6.13
N TYR A 256 30.01 -8.25 7.16
CA TYR A 256 31.25 -8.93 7.53
C TYR A 256 31.12 -9.80 8.78
N GLU A 257 29.92 -10.03 9.30
CA GLU A 257 29.68 -10.80 10.53
C GLU A 257 30.26 -12.22 10.45
N TYR A 258 30.28 -12.80 9.25
CA TYR A 258 30.87 -14.12 9.00
C TYR A 258 32.36 -14.21 9.36
N LEU A 259 33.12 -13.10 9.34
CA LEU A 259 34.53 -13.06 9.74
C LEU A 259 34.71 -13.18 11.26
N GLY A 260 33.73 -12.72 12.03
CA GLY A 260 33.72 -12.75 13.49
C GLY A 260 33.00 -13.97 14.07
N TYR A 261 32.28 -14.73 13.25
CA TYR A 261 31.44 -15.83 13.68
C TYR A 261 32.27 -16.98 14.29
N LYS A 262 32.03 -17.26 15.58
CA LYS A 262 32.71 -18.32 16.35
C LYS A 262 31.73 -19.20 17.12
N GLY A 263 30.56 -19.46 16.52
CA GLY A 263 29.55 -20.33 17.12
C GLY A 263 30.01 -21.79 17.24
N GLY A 264 29.74 -22.42 18.38
CA GLY A 264 29.83 -23.88 18.54
C GLY A 264 28.77 -24.61 17.72
N LEU A 265 28.74 -25.95 17.76
CA LEU A 265 27.79 -26.75 16.96
C LEU A 265 26.32 -26.35 17.22
N TYR A 266 25.93 -26.23 18.49
CA TYR A 266 24.55 -25.94 18.85
C TYR A 266 24.15 -24.50 18.57
N GLU A 267 25.08 -23.55 18.76
CA GLU A 267 24.89 -22.14 18.38
C GLU A 267 24.69 -22.03 16.86
N ALA A 268 25.52 -22.70 16.05
CA ALA A 268 25.36 -22.71 14.60
C ALA A 268 24.05 -23.34 14.11
N ILE A 269 23.59 -24.40 14.78
CA ILE A 269 22.28 -24.99 14.48
C ILE A 269 21.16 -24.02 14.88
N ALA A 270 21.22 -23.43 16.07
CA ALA A 270 20.22 -22.51 16.59
C ALA A 270 20.12 -21.25 15.74
N ASP A 271 21.24 -20.57 15.48
CA ASP A 271 21.28 -19.32 14.69
C ASP A 271 20.70 -19.54 13.29
N HIS A 272 21.12 -20.60 12.60
CA HIS A 272 20.61 -20.87 11.26
C HIS A 272 19.14 -21.28 11.28
N TYR A 273 18.72 -22.11 12.24
CA TYR A 273 17.32 -22.50 12.37
C TYR A 273 16.44 -21.30 12.70
N MET A 274 16.88 -20.41 13.59
CA MET A 274 16.20 -19.17 13.93
C MET A 274 16.03 -18.27 12.71
N GLN A 275 17.09 -18.12 11.90
CA GLN A 275 17.00 -17.38 10.65
C GLN A 275 15.94 -17.95 9.69
N VAL A 276 15.87 -19.28 9.56
CA VAL A 276 14.86 -19.95 8.73
C VAL A 276 13.47 -19.77 9.32
N LEU A 277 13.32 -19.92 10.65
CA LEU A 277 12.05 -19.81 11.35
C LEU A 277 11.47 -18.40 11.27
N VAL A 278 12.27 -17.36 11.50
CA VAL A 278 11.85 -15.97 11.34
C VAL A 278 11.41 -15.70 9.90
N CYS A 279 12.18 -16.16 8.89
CA CYS A 279 11.76 -16.04 7.49
C CYS A 279 10.40 -16.73 7.23
N GLN A 280 10.17 -17.90 7.80
CA GLN A 280 8.90 -18.63 7.64
C GLN A 280 7.73 -17.96 8.36
N HIS A 281 7.99 -17.38 9.54
CA HIS A 281 7.01 -16.62 10.32
C HIS A 281 6.56 -15.36 9.58
N GLU A 282 7.49 -14.68 8.92
CA GLU A 282 7.26 -13.47 8.11
C GLU A 282 6.53 -13.71 6.79
N CYS A 283 6.31 -14.97 6.38
CA CYS A 283 5.57 -15.27 5.15
C CYS A 283 4.14 -14.68 5.17
N VAL A 284 3.50 -14.57 6.34
CA VAL A 284 2.19 -13.90 6.47
C VAL A 284 2.25 -12.45 5.96
N ARG A 285 3.31 -11.72 6.32
CA ARG A 285 3.53 -10.34 5.90
C ARG A 285 3.90 -10.28 4.43
N GLU A 286 4.82 -11.12 3.98
CA GLU A 286 5.26 -11.15 2.58
C GLU A 286 4.08 -11.40 1.64
N LEU A 287 3.18 -12.33 2.00
CA LEU A 287 2.01 -12.66 1.20
C LEU A 287 0.94 -11.58 1.22
N ALA A 288 0.81 -10.83 2.32
CA ALA A 288 -0.09 -9.70 2.46
C ALA A 288 0.46 -8.40 1.83
N THR A 289 1.75 -8.33 1.49
CA THR A 289 2.38 -7.13 0.93
C THR A 289 2.29 -7.13 -0.59
N ARG A 290 1.77 -6.04 -1.18
CA ARG A 290 1.74 -5.85 -2.62
C ARG A 290 3.16 -5.61 -3.18
N PRO A 291 3.43 -5.97 -4.44
CA PRO A 291 4.67 -5.58 -5.11
C PRO A 291 4.92 -4.08 -4.96
N GLY A 292 6.17 -3.69 -4.70
CA GLY A 292 6.55 -2.27 -4.59
C GLY A 292 6.09 -1.53 -3.33
N ARG A 293 5.30 -2.16 -2.45
CA ARG A 293 4.87 -1.61 -1.16
C ARG A 293 5.75 -2.13 -0.01
N LEU A 294 5.81 -1.36 1.08
CA LEU A 294 6.52 -1.76 2.29
C LEU A 294 5.58 -2.41 3.31
N SER A 295 4.36 -1.90 3.38
CA SER A 295 3.36 -2.28 4.37
C SER A 295 2.43 -3.35 3.79
N PRO A 296 2.09 -4.37 4.60
CA PRO A 296 1.10 -5.37 4.21
C PRO A 296 -0.30 -4.75 4.18
N ILE A 297 -1.22 -5.35 3.41
CA ILE A 297 -2.66 -5.12 3.61
C ILE A 297 -2.99 -5.52 5.06
N GLU A 298 -3.54 -4.58 5.83
CA GLU A 298 -3.89 -4.83 7.24
C GLU A 298 -4.93 -5.94 7.34
N ASN A 299 -4.74 -6.84 8.31
CA ASN A 299 -5.64 -7.98 8.54
C ASN A 299 -5.94 -8.80 7.27
N PHE A 300 -5.03 -8.85 6.28
CA PHE A 300 -5.28 -9.49 4.99
C PHE A 300 -5.90 -10.88 5.08
N LEU A 301 -5.32 -11.77 5.90
CA LEU A 301 -5.85 -13.11 6.11
C LEU A 301 -7.18 -13.10 6.88
N PRO A 302 -7.31 -12.44 8.06
CA PRO A 302 -8.60 -12.29 8.75
C PRO A 302 -9.73 -11.75 7.85
N LEU A 303 -9.44 -10.76 7.00
CA LEU A 303 -10.43 -10.13 6.11
C LEU A 303 -11.07 -11.12 5.13
N HIS A 304 -10.40 -12.19 4.73
CA HIS A 304 -11.03 -13.23 3.90
C HIS A 304 -12.20 -13.88 4.64
N TYR A 305 -11.98 -14.24 5.91
CA TYR A 305 -13.00 -14.88 6.75
C TYR A 305 -14.11 -13.89 7.09
N ASP A 306 -13.75 -12.63 7.30
CA ASP A 306 -14.70 -11.55 7.54
C ASP A 306 -15.63 -11.32 6.33
N TYR A 307 -15.10 -11.21 5.11
CA TYR A 307 -15.94 -11.13 3.92
C TYR A 307 -16.79 -12.39 3.69
N LEU A 308 -16.21 -13.56 3.93
CA LEU A 308 -16.89 -14.83 3.74
C LEU A 308 -18.04 -15.05 4.73
N GLN A 309 -17.93 -14.65 6.00
CA GLN A 309 -19.03 -14.80 6.96
C GLN A 309 -20.30 -14.09 6.47
N PHE A 310 -20.16 -12.84 6.02
CA PHE A 310 -21.27 -12.05 5.50
C PHE A 310 -21.77 -12.60 4.17
N ALA A 311 -20.88 -12.94 3.25
CA ALA A 311 -21.29 -13.45 1.94
C ALA A 311 -22.05 -14.78 2.07
N TYR A 312 -21.58 -15.71 2.91
CA TYR A 312 -22.28 -16.95 3.21
C TYR A 312 -23.62 -16.73 3.89
N TYR A 313 -23.70 -15.79 4.82
CA TYR A 313 -24.96 -15.40 5.45
C TYR A 313 -25.97 -14.89 4.41
N ARG A 314 -25.55 -14.01 3.49
CA ARG A 314 -26.43 -13.42 2.46
C ARG A 314 -26.99 -14.44 1.48
N VAL A 315 -26.31 -15.57 1.27
CA VAL A 315 -26.79 -16.68 0.44
C VAL A 315 -27.48 -17.80 1.25
N GLY A 316 -27.64 -17.64 2.56
CA GLY A 316 -28.36 -18.57 3.45
C GLY A 316 -27.54 -19.77 3.93
N GLU A 317 -26.21 -19.76 3.78
CA GLU A 317 -25.31 -20.83 4.24
C GLU A 317 -24.79 -20.55 5.66
N TYR A 318 -25.69 -20.57 6.65
CA TYR A 318 -25.40 -20.13 8.04
C TYR A 318 -24.30 -20.91 8.75
N VAL A 319 -24.18 -22.22 8.50
CA VAL A 319 -23.10 -23.03 9.10
C VAL A 319 -21.73 -22.51 8.65
N LYS A 320 -21.55 -22.23 7.34
CA LYS A 320 -20.29 -21.69 6.83
C LYS A 320 -20.05 -20.25 7.26
N ALA A 321 -21.12 -19.46 7.40
CA ALA A 321 -21.02 -18.12 7.97
C ALA A 321 -20.46 -18.17 9.40
N LEU A 322 -20.99 -19.08 10.23
CA LEU A 322 -20.53 -19.30 11.60
C LEU A 322 -19.09 -19.83 11.68
N GLU A 323 -18.71 -20.78 10.82
CA GLU A 323 -17.32 -21.27 10.71
C GLU A 323 -16.35 -20.12 10.40
N CYS A 324 -16.73 -19.20 9.51
CA CYS A 324 -15.93 -18.03 9.13
C CYS A 324 -15.88 -16.97 10.23
N ALA A 325 -16.99 -16.72 10.94
CA ALA A 325 -17.04 -15.80 12.07
C ALA A 325 -16.15 -16.29 13.22
N LYS A 326 -16.26 -17.57 13.60
CA LYS A 326 -15.40 -18.22 14.59
C LYS A 326 -13.93 -18.21 14.16
N ALA A 327 -13.66 -18.38 12.86
CA ALA A 327 -12.33 -18.25 12.30
C ALA A 327 -11.75 -16.84 12.47
N TYR A 328 -12.49 -15.79 12.10
CA TYR A 328 -12.06 -14.41 12.30
C TYR A 328 -11.74 -14.09 13.77
N LEU A 329 -12.58 -14.53 14.70
CA LEU A 329 -12.39 -14.34 16.15
C LEU A 329 -11.12 -15.02 16.71
N MET A 330 -10.51 -15.96 15.98
CA MET A 330 -9.20 -16.50 16.38
C MET A 330 -8.08 -15.44 16.33
N PHE A 331 -8.26 -14.37 15.55
CA PHE A 331 -7.33 -13.23 15.49
C PHE A 331 -7.78 -12.06 16.37
N HIS A 332 -9.09 -11.81 16.40
CA HIS A 332 -9.70 -10.69 17.13
C HIS A 332 -10.75 -11.22 18.12
N PRO A 333 -10.33 -11.82 19.25
CA PRO A 333 -11.25 -12.47 20.19
C PRO A 333 -12.21 -11.51 20.89
N ASP A 334 -11.85 -10.23 20.94
CA ASP A 334 -12.61 -9.17 21.63
C ASP A 334 -13.42 -8.28 20.65
N ASP A 335 -13.63 -8.73 19.41
CA ASP A 335 -14.42 -7.99 18.40
C ASP A 335 -15.92 -8.15 18.68
N GLU A 336 -16.52 -7.14 19.33
CA GLU A 336 -17.94 -7.15 19.74
C GLU A 336 -18.90 -7.33 18.55
N ASP A 337 -18.60 -6.73 17.39
CA ASP A 337 -19.46 -6.82 16.20
C ASP A 337 -19.53 -8.27 15.68
N VAL A 338 -18.40 -8.97 15.66
CA VAL A 338 -18.36 -10.36 15.17
C VAL A 338 -18.85 -11.34 16.23
N LEU A 339 -18.71 -11.06 17.53
CA LEU A 339 -19.36 -11.82 18.59
C LEU A 339 -20.89 -11.76 18.45
N ASP A 340 -21.46 -10.58 18.20
CA ASP A 340 -22.89 -10.43 17.93
C ASP A 340 -23.33 -11.20 16.67
N ASN A 341 -22.49 -11.21 15.62
CA ASN A 341 -22.75 -12.01 14.41
C ASN A 341 -22.77 -13.52 14.71
N VAL A 342 -21.87 -14.01 15.56
CA VAL A 342 -21.85 -15.42 16.00
C VAL A 342 -23.18 -15.76 16.66
N ASP A 343 -23.59 -15.00 17.69
CA ASP A 343 -24.85 -15.21 18.40
C ASP A 343 -26.04 -15.19 17.43
N TYR A 344 -26.02 -14.27 16.47
CA TYR A 344 -27.06 -14.17 15.47
C TYR A 344 -27.08 -15.36 14.51
N TYR A 345 -25.95 -15.79 13.97
CA TYR A 345 -25.88 -16.95 13.07
C TYR A 345 -26.27 -18.23 13.77
N GLU A 346 -25.89 -18.40 15.04
CA GLU A 346 -26.32 -19.54 15.87
C GLU A 346 -27.86 -19.57 16.02
N SER A 347 -28.50 -18.41 16.18
CA SER A 347 -29.97 -18.31 16.26
C SER A 347 -30.71 -18.69 14.96
N LEU A 348 -30.02 -18.70 13.82
CA LEU A 348 -30.57 -19.03 12.50
C LEU A 348 -30.37 -20.50 12.11
N LEU A 349 -29.64 -21.27 12.92
CA LEU A 349 -29.42 -22.69 12.67
C LEU A 349 -30.72 -23.48 12.89
N ASP A 350 -30.84 -24.61 12.19
CA ASP A 350 -31.93 -25.56 12.42
C ASP A 350 -31.75 -26.20 13.80
N ASP A 351 -32.86 -26.49 14.50
CA ASP A 351 -32.88 -27.08 15.85
C ASP A 351 -32.16 -28.45 15.91
N SER A 352 -31.90 -29.06 14.75
CA SER A 352 -31.17 -30.32 14.61
C SER A 352 -29.64 -30.18 14.68
N ILE A 353 -29.11 -28.95 14.57
CA ILE A 353 -27.68 -28.64 14.55
C ILE A 353 -27.28 -28.05 15.89
N ASP A 354 -26.32 -28.67 16.56
CA ASP A 354 -25.73 -28.15 17.78
C ASP A 354 -24.71 -27.05 17.44
N PRO A 355 -24.92 -25.77 17.82
CA PRO A 355 -23.99 -24.69 17.52
C PRO A 355 -22.58 -24.91 18.11
N GLU A 356 -22.49 -25.59 19.26
CA GLU A 356 -21.22 -25.92 19.90
C GLU A 356 -20.40 -26.94 19.09
N SER A 357 -21.05 -27.70 18.20
CA SER A 357 -20.36 -28.65 17.32
C SER A 357 -19.70 -28.00 16.09
N ILE A 358 -20.01 -26.72 15.82
CA ILE A 358 -19.46 -25.96 14.70
C ILE A 358 -18.21 -25.22 15.18
N GLU A 359 -17.06 -25.69 14.69
CA GLU A 359 -15.75 -25.15 15.02
C GLU A 359 -15.31 -24.06 14.03
N ALA A 360 -14.28 -23.31 14.40
CA ALA A 360 -13.56 -22.47 13.46
C ALA A 360 -13.00 -23.31 12.30
N ARG A 361 -12.87 -22.68 11.13
CA ARG A 361 -12.41 -23.34 9.91
C ARG A 361 -11.04 -24.04 10.09
N GLU A 362 -10.96 -25.30 9.68
CA GLU A 362 -9.80 -26.18 9.93
C GLU A 362 -8.48 -25.60 9.37
N ASP A 363 -8.53 -25.02 8.18
CA ASP A 363 -7.37 -24.42 7.51
C ASP A 363 -6.77 -23.28 8.36
N LEU A 364 -7.62 -22.44 8.93
CA LEU A 364 -7.21 -21.38 9.83
C LEU A 364 -6.74 -21.91 11.18
N THR A 365 -7.47 -22.85 11.77
CA THR A 365 -7.07 -23.42 13.07
C THR A 365 -5.66 -24.02 12.99
N ALA A 366 -5.33 -24.70 11.89
CA ALA A 366 -3.98 -25.21 11.63
C ALA A 366 -2.95 -24.09 11.50
N PHE A 367 -3.30 -22.99 10.80
CA PHE A 367 -2.44 -21.82 10.65
C PHE A 367 -2.14 -21.13 11.99
N VAL A 368 -3.18 -20.76 12.76
CA VAL A 368 -3.04 -20.03 14.03
C VAL A 368 -2.24 -20.86 15.03
N LYS A 369 -2.54 -22.15 15.15
CA LYS A 369 -1.79 -23.06 16.02
C LYS A 369 -0.30 -23.09 15.67
N ARG A 370 0.03 -23.20 14.38
CA ARG A 370 1.42 -23.18 13.91
C ARG A 370 2.07 -21.82 14.21
N HIS A 371 1.43 -20.73 13.82
CA HIS A 371 1.98 -19.38 13.92
C HIS A 371 2.24 -18.97 15.38
N ASN A 372 1.35 -19.34 16.31
CA ASN A 372 1.54 -19.10 17.74
C ASN A 372 2.74 -19.87 18.30
N LEU A 373 2.89 -21.15 17.94
CA LEU A 373 4.05 -21.96 18.34
C LEU A 373 5.37 -21.40 17.79
N GLU A 374 5.35 -20.87 16.56
CA GLU A 374 6.51 -20.21 15.95
C GLU A 374 6.87 -18.93 16.70
N SER A 375 5.89 -18.08 16.99
CA SER A 375 6.05 -16.85 17.78
C SER A 375 6.66 -17.11 19.16
N GLU A 376 6.10 -18.07 19.91
CA GLU A 376 6.58 -18.46 21.24
C GLU A 376 8.04 -18.94 21.19
N LEU A 377 8.37 -19.77 20.19
CA LEU A 377 9.73 -20.28 20.01
C LEU A 377 10.71 -19.16 19.65
N ILE A 378 10.33 -18.23 18.78
CA ILE A 378 11.18 -17.10 18.40
C ILE A 378 11.45 -16.19 19.60
N LYS A 379 10.41 -15.83 20.36
CA LYS A 379 10.54 -15.00 21.57
C LYS A 379 11.44 -15.67 22.61
N SER A 380 11.22 -16.96 22.86
CA SER A 380 12.03 -17.73 23.81
C SER A 380 13.49 -17.83 23.37
N ALA A 381 13.75 -17.99 22.07
CA ALA A 381 15.11 -18.05 21.53
C ALA A 381 15.80 -16.67 21.57
N ALA A 382 15.08 -15.58 21.30
CA ALA A 382 15.60 -14.22 21.40
C ALA A 382 16.06 -13.89 22.84
N GLU A 383 15.23 -14.22 23.83
CA GLU A 383 15.57 -14.07 25.25
C GLU A 383 16.76 -14.95 25.65
N GLY A 384 16.77 -16.22 25.24
CA GLY A 384 17.81 -17.19 25.61
C GLY A 384 19.17 -16.96 24.95
N LEU A 385 19.20 -16.43 23.73
CA LEU A 385 20.42 -16.17 22.95
C LEU A 385 20.86 -14.69 22.99
N GLY A 386 20.07 -13.82 23.62
CA GLY A 386 20.44 -12.43 23.89
C GLY A 386 20.40 -11.51 22.68
N PHE A 387 19.49 -11.76 21.72
CA PHE A 387 19.24 -10.85 20.59
C PHE A 387 17.88 -10.18 20.72
N LEU A 388 17.74 -8.97 20.15
CA LEU A 388 16.49 -8.24 20.15
C LEU A 388 15.57 -8.77 19.04
N TYR A 389 14.38 -9.23 19.40
CA TYR A 389 13.31 -9.53 18.47
C TYR A 389 12.05 -8.79 18.88
N SER A 390 11.55 -7.93 17.98
CA SER A 390 10.25 -7.30 18.11
C SER A 390 9.34 -7.93 17.06
N GLU A 391 8.34 -8.68 17.50
CA GLU A 391 7.36 -9.23 16.58
C GLU A 391 6.52 -8.10 15.98
N PRO A 392 6.36 -8.04 14.65
CA PRO A 392 5.43 -7.11 14.03
C PRO A 392 4.00 -7.39 14.47
N ASN A 393 3.19 -6.33 14.64
CA ASN A 393 1.76 -6.53 14.88
C ASN A 393 1.06 -6.87 13.56
N TYR A 394 0.69 -8.14 13.38
CA TYR A 394 0.00 -8.63 12.17
C TYR A 394 -1.52 -8.48 12.25
N TRP A 395 -2.06 -8.39 13.47
CA TRP A 395 -3.49 -8.43 13.76
C TRP A 395 -3.87 -7.13 14.45
N ILE A 396 -4.23 -6.12 13.66
CA ILE A 396 -4.48 -4.78 14.19
C ILE A 396 -5.97 -4.67 14.51
N SER A 397 -6.30 -4.52 15.79
CA SER A 397 -7.68 -4.21 16.24
C SER A 397 -7.93 -2.70 16.15
N TYR A 398 -8.27 -2.19 14.96
CA TYR A 398 -8.84 -0.85 14.80
C TYR A 398 -10.23 -0.94 14.16
N GLY A 399 -11.25 -0.49 14.90
CA GLY A 399 -12.45 0.16 14.38
C GLY A 399 -13.57 -0.74 13.85
N GLU A 400 -14.72 -0.64 14.53
CA GLU A 400 -16.06 -1.12 14.13
C GLU A 400 -16.31 -0.99 12.62
N ARG A 401 -16.76 -2.07 11.97
CA ARG A 401 -17.19 -2.01 10.57
C ARG A 401 -18.40 -1.07 10.46
N GLN A 402 -18.26 -0.02 9.67
CA GLN A 402 -19.39 0.77 9.16
C GLN A 402 -19.92 0.14 7.86
N ASP A 403 -20.39 -1.11 7.95
CA ASP A 403 -21.14 -1.73 6.86
C ASP A 403 -22.63 -1.33 6.97
N GLU A 404 -23.18 -0.76 5.88
CA GLU A 404 -24.63 -0.53 5.73
C GLU A 404 -25.44 -1.85 5.73
N ASN A 405 -24.76 -3.00 5.69
CA ASN A 405 -25.32 -4.36 5.74
C ASN A 405 -25.29 -4.94 7.16
N ARG A 406 -25.51 -4.11 8.20
CA ARG A 406 -25.75 -4.57 9.58
C ARG A 406 -26.93 -5.55 9.60
N VAL A 407 -26.69 -6.72 10.18
CA VAL A 407 -27.77 -7.57 10.64
C VAL A 407 -28.50 -6.83 11.77
N PRO A 408 -29.83 -6.68 11.75
CA PRO A 408 -30.56 -5.99 12.81
C PRO A 408 -30.39 -6.69 14.17
N LEU A 409 -29.97 -5.96 15.21
CA LEU A 409 -30.16 -6.38 16.60
C LEU A 409 -31.66 -6.59 16.85
N GLY A 410 -32.04 -7.83 17.15
CA GLY A 410 -33.44 -8.21 17.30
C GLY A 410 -34.06 -7.70 18.59
N VAL A 411 -35.29 -7.16 18.51
CA VAL A 411 -36.31 -7.25 19.57
C VAL A 411 -37.72 -7.32 18.97
N ASN A 412 -38.41 -8.42 19.33
CA ASN A 412 -39.86 -8.69 19.38
C ASN A 412 -40.65 -9.10 18.13
N THR A 413 -41.01 -10.39 18.15
CA THR A 413 -42.27 -10.99 17.72
C THR A 413 -43.48 -10.05 17.75
N GLU A 414 -44.04 -9.76 16.57
CA GLU A 414 -45.45 -9.94 16.16
C GLU A 414 -45.81 -8.97 15.02
N GLY A 415 -46.29 -9.51 13.89
CA GLY A 415 -47.22 -8.80 13.00
C GLY A 415 -46.66 -8.13 11.72
N ALA A 416 -46.91 -8.82 10.61
CA ALA A 416 -47.45 -8.27 9.36
C ALA A 416 -46.59 -7.38 8.42
N GLU A 417 -46.56 -7.88 7.18
CA GLU A 417 -46.65 -7.16 5.90
C GLU A 417 -45.38 -6.68 5.19
N VAL A 418 -45.11 -7.43 4.12
CA VAL A 418 -44.33 -7.10 2.93
C VAL A 418 -44.73 -5.73 2.37
N HIS A 419 -43.82 -4.76 2.39
CA HIS A 419 -43.80 -3.68 1.42
C HIS A 419 -42.36 -3.28 1.08
N GLY A 420 -42.01 -3.45 -0.19
CA GLY A 420 -40.70 -3.09 -0.73
C GLY A 420 -40.45 -1.59 -0.68
N LEU A 421 -39.24 -1.23 -0.26
CA LEU A 421 -38.69 0.11 -0.38
C LEU A 421 -37.31 0.01 -1.04
N SER A 422 -37.27 0.48 -2.29
CA SER A 422 -36.06 0.87 -3.00
C SER A 422 -35.33 1.94 -2.18
N MET A 423 -34.12 1.64 -1.71
CA MET A 423 -33.24 2.60 -1.03
C MET A 423 -31.96 2.74 -1.86
N GLY A 424 -31.73 3.96 -2.34
CA GLY A 424 -30.60 4.32 -3.19
C GLY A 424 -29.29 4.40 -2.43
N LYS A 425 -28.21 4.17 -3.18
CA LYS A 425 -26.80 4.38 -2.83
C LYS A 425 -26.62 5.58 -1.90
N LYS A 426 -26.31 5.32 -0.64
CA LYS A 426 -25.72 6.29 0.28
C LYS A 426 -24.28 5.91 0.54
N SER A 427 -23.48 6.95 0.70
CA SER A 427 -22.04 6.93 0.84
C SER A 427 -21.62 6.26 2.14
N LEU A 428 -20.67 5.33 2.02
CA LEU A 428 -19.90 4.72 3.10
C LEU A 428 -19.51 5.74 4.17
N PRO A 429 -19.89 5.55 5.45
CA PRO A 429 -19.23 6.21 6.53
C PRO A 429 -17.96 5.40 6.89
N LYS A 430 -16.86 6.10 7.26
CA LYS A 430 -15.61 5.53 7.80
C LYS A 430 -15.51 5.83 9.30
N ILE A 431 -15.04 4.87 10.10
CA ILE A 431 -14.82 4.94 11.57
C ILE A 431 -14.37 6.32 12.03
N GLY A 432 -15.19 6.92 12.88
CA GLY A 432 -15.00 8.27 13.38
C GLY A 432 -13.98 8.34 14.53
N ARG A 433 -12.89 9.09 14.31
CA ARG A 433 -12.82 10.34 15.11
C ARG A 433 -14.11 11.07 14.77
N ASP A 434 -14.91 11.55 15.71
CA ASP A 434 -16.06 12.39 15.38
C ASP A 434 -15.62 13.49 14.39
N LEU A 435 -15.75 13.25 13.08
CA LEU A 435 -15.26 14.13 12.03
C LEU A 435 -16.34 15.18 11.88
N ARG A 436 -16.26 16.16 12.77
CA ARG A 436 -17.19 17.27 12.83
C ARG A 436 -16.75 18.32 11.81
N GLU A 437 -17.71 18.93 11.16
CA GLU A 437 -17.50 20.04 10.23
C GLU A 437 -18.60 21.08 10.42
N GLY A 438 -18.41 22.27 9.83
CA GLY A 438 -19.37 23.35 9.96
C GLY A 438 -19.22 24.17 11.25
N GLY A 439 -18.04 24.15 11.87
CA GLY A 439 -17.73 25.06 12.96
C GLY A 439 -17.74 26.53 12.53
N PRO A 440 -17.75 27.47 13.49
CA PRO A 440 -17.97 28.89 13.22
C PRO A 440 -16.85 29.51 12.37
N LEU A 441 -17.21 30.43 11.48
CA LEU A 441 -16.24 31.28 10.79
C LEU A 441 -15.76 32.39 11.74
N LEU A 442 -14.47 32.39 12.07
CA LEU A 442 -13.88 33.30 13.07
C LEU A 442 -13.77 34.76 12.61
N TYR A 443 -14.00 35.03 11.32
CA TYR A 443 -13.75 36.35 10.72
C TYR A 443 -14.98 36.79 9.92
N GLU A 444 -15.49 37.99 10.21
CA GLU A 444 -16.74 38.52 9.65
C GLU A 444 -16.74 38.66 8.11
N ASN A 445 -15.56 38.92 7.53
CA ASN A 445 -15.44 39.18 6.09
C ASN A 445 -15.30 37.92 5.23
N ILE A 446 -15.24 36.73 5.85
CA ILE A 446 -15.10 35.46 5.10
C ILE A 446 -16.47 35.00 4.65
N THR A 447 -16.55 34.59 3.38
CA THR A 447 -17.78 34.08 2.78
C THR A 447 -17.68 32.57 2.61
N PHE A 448 -18.61 31.85 3.22
CA PHE A 448 -18.79 30.42 2.97
C PHE A 448 -19.32 30.20 1.55
N VAL A 449 -18.67 29.32 0.77
CA VAL A 449 -19.07 29.01 -0.61
C VAL A 449 -19.67 27.61 -0.71
N TYR A 450 -18.90 26.58 -0.35
CA TYR A 450 -19.33 25.18 -0.43
C TYR A 450 -18.84 24.36 0.77
N ASN A 451 -19.67 23.43 1.25
CA ASN A 451 -19.31 22.36 2.20
C ASN A 451 -18.89 21.08 1.44
N SER A 452 -18.58 20.05 2.22
CA SER A 452 -18.30 18.68 1.79
C SER A 452 -19.36 18.11 0.84
N GLU A 453 -20.65 18.23 1.18
CA GLU A 453 -21.76 17.71 0.37
C GLU A 453 -21.79 18.38 -1.02
N GLN A 454 -21.66 19.71 -1.07
CA GLN A 454 -21.63 20.46 -2.33
C GLN A 454 -20.35 20.25 -3.15
N LEU A 455 -19.28 19.77 -2.51
CA LEU A 455 -18.02 19.38 -3.14
C LEU A 455 -17.91 17.87 -3.40
N ASN A 456 -19.01 17.12 -3.29
CA ASN A 456 -19.08 15.68 -3.51
C ASN A 456 -17.96 14.91 -2.76
N GLY A 457 -17.82 15.15 -1.46
CA GLY A 457 -16.85 14.44 -0.63
C GLY A 457 -17.06 14.66 0.86
N THR A 458 -16.02 14.43 1.65
CA THR A 458 -16.03 14.57 3.12
C THR A 458 -14.89 15.46 3.58
N GLN A 459 -15.11 16.20 4.68
CA GLN A 459 -14.10 17.09 5.26
C GLN A 459 -13.50 18.06 4.22
N ARG A 460 -14.34 18.74 3.42
CA ARG A 460 -13.95 19.76 2.45
C ARG A 460 -14.65 21.08 2.74
N VAL A 461 -13.97 22.20 2.50
CA VAL A 461 -14.60 23.52 2.55
C VAL A 461 -13.99 24.47 1.55
N LEU A 462 -14.86 25.20 0.86
CA LEU A 462 -14.48 26.31 -0.02
C LEU A 462 -14.95 27.63 0.58
N LEU A 463 -14.01 28.55 0.78
CA LEU A 463 -14.24 29.86 1.37
C LEU A 463 -13.72 30.95 0.43
N ASP A 464 -14.42 32.07 0.36
CA ASP A 464 -14.00 33.28 -0.35
C ASP A 464 -13.69 34.41 0.65
N ASN A 465 -12.98 35.43 0.17
CA ASN A 465 -12.62 36.62 0.95
C ASN A 465 -11.74 36.33 2.18
N VAL A 466 -10.96 35.23 2.14
CA VAL A 466 -9.93 34.95 3.15
C VAL A 466 -8.77 35.95 3.02
N LEU A 467 -8.46 36.39 1.80
CA LEU A 467 -7.62 37.56 1.51
C LEU A 467 -8.46 38.67 0.87
N SER A 468 -8.07 39.92 1.11
CA SER A 468 -8.53 41.05 0.31
C SER A 468 -7.72 41.20 -0.98
N GLU A 469 -8.29 41.92 -1.95
CA GLU A 469 -7.61 42.28 -3.20
C GLU A 469 -6.29 43.05 -2.98
N GLU A 470 -6.19 43.83 -1.90
CA GLU A 470 -4.94 44.49 -1.51
C GLU A 470 -3.90 43.48 -0.99
N GLN A 471 -4.32 42.54 -0.15
CA GLN A 471 -3.44 41.50 0.38
C GLN A 471 -2.93 40.57 -0.74
N CYS A 472 -3.77 40.22 -1.72
CA CYS A 472 -3.37 39.46 -2.89
C CYS A 472 -2.26 40.18 -3.68
N ARG A 473 -2.44 41.48 -3.96
CA ARG A 473 -1.42 42.29 -4.68
C ARG A 473 -0.12 42.40 -3.90
N GLU A 474 -0.19 42.60 -2.59
CA GLU A 474 1.00 42.65 -1.72
C GLU A 474 1.75 41.31 -1.69
N LEU A 475 1.04 40.19 -1.53
CA LEU A 475 1.66 38.86 -1.55
C LEU A 475 2.25 38.53 -2.92
N HIS A 476 1.60 38.94 -4.02
CA HIS A 476 2.13 38.75 -5.38
C HIS A 476 3.40 39.58 -5.62
N SER A 477 3.47 40.79 -5.07
CA SER A 477 4.67 41.63 -5.07
C SER A 477 5.82 40.96 -4.31
N VAL A 478 5.53 40.40 -3.14
CA VAL A 478 6.51 39.62 -2.35
C VAL A 478 6.99 38.41 -3.13
N ALA A 479 6.08 37.62 -3.71
CA ALA A 479 6.40 36.44 -4.52
C ALA A 479 7.43 36.77 -5.62
N SER A 480 7.20 37.85 -6.35
CA SER A 480 8.08 38.31 -7.44
C SER A 480 9.51 38.62 -6.99
N GLY A 481 9.72 38.96 -5.70
CA GLY A 481 11.03 39.31 -5.14
C GLY A 481 11.75 38.18 -4.40
N ILE A 482 11.05 37.10 -3.99
CA ILE A 482 11.62 36.06 -3.11
C ILE A 482 11.65 34.65 -3.72
N MET A 483 10.91 34.44 -4.80
CA MET A 483 10.74 33.10 -5.37
C MET A 483 12.01 32.54 -5.99
N LEU A 484 12.20 31.23 -5.80
CA LEU A 484 13.30 30.47 -6.39
C LEU A 484 12.75 29.38 -7.31
N VAL A 485 13.39 29.23 -8.47
CA VAL A 485 13.06 28.18 -9.44
C VAL A 485 13.35 26.80 -8.85
N GLY A 486 12.36 25.92 -8.85
CA GLY A 486 12.50 24.56 -8.32
C GLY A 486 12.73 24.48 -6.81
N ASP A 487 12.30 25.50 -6.05
CA ASP A 487 12.29 25.48 -4.57
C ASP A 487 11.49 24.26 -4.06
N GLY A 488 12.07 23.48 -3.16
CA GLY A 488 11.51 22.19 -2.74
C GLY A 488 11.73 21.01 -3.70
N TYR A 489 12.29 21.24 -4.91
CA TYR A 489 12.49 20.21 -5.95
C TYR A 489 13.93 20.13 -6.47
N ARG A 490 14.92 20.37 -5.60
CA ARG A 490 16.37 20.34 -5.93
C ARG A 490 16.73 21.23 -7.14
N GLY A 491 16.01 22.34 -7.34
CA GLY A 491 16.24 23.28 -8.44
C GLY A 491 15.70 22.83 -9.80
N LYS A 492 14.94 21.72 -9.88
CA LYS A 492 14.27 21.32 -11.12
C LYS A 492 13.27 22.41 -11.54
N THR A 493 13.45 22.98 -12.72
CA THR A 493 12.58 24.03 -13.27
C THR A 493 11.16 23.54 -13.51
N SER A 494 11.01 22.29 -13.94
CA SER A 494 9.76 21.69 -14.40
C SER A 494 9.59 20.32 -13.74
N PRO A 495 9.32 20.27 -12.42
CA PRO A 495 9.35 19.01 -11.65
C PRO A 495 8.16 18.08 -11.93
N HIS A 496 7.04 18.62 -12.44
CA HIS A 496 5.80 17.87 -12.64
C HIS A 496 5.42 17.70 -14.10
N THR A 497 5.62 18.74 -14.92
CA THR A 497 5.37 18.72 -16.37
C THR A 497 6.43 19.58 -17.05
N PRO A 498 6.99 19.17 -18.20
CA PRO A 498 7.99 19.95 -18.92
C PRO A 498 7.45 21.30 -19.44
N ASN A 499 6.13 21.46 -19.47
CA ASN A 499 5.43 22.60 -20.08
C ASN A 499 5.26 23.81 -19.15
N GLU A 500 5.67 23.68 -17.88
CA GLU A 500 5.49 24.72 -16.86
C GLU A 500 6.76 24.94 -16.05
N LYS A 501 6.97 26.19 -15.64
CA LYS A 501 8.01 26.59 -14.69
C LYS A 501 7.44 26.62 -13.28
N PHE A 502 8.12 25.96 -12.34
CA PHE A 502 7.77 25.93 -10.93
C PHE A 502 8.67 26.87 -10.12
N GLU A 503 8.07 27.72 -9.30
CA GLU A 503 8.74 28.68 -8.42
C GLU A 503 8.12 28.66 -7.03
N GLY A 504 8.95 28.82 -6.00
CA GLY A 504 8.49 28.71 -4.62
C GLY A 504 9.29 29.51 -3.60
N ALA A 505 8.68 29.76 -2.45
CA ALA A 505 9.32 30.35 -1.28
C ALA A 505 8.61 30.00 0.05
N THR A 506 9.41 29.79 1.08
CA THR A 506 9.00 29.54 2.48
C THR A 506 8.77 30.85 3.25
N VAL A 507 8.04 30.79 4.36
CA VAL A 507 7.78 31.96 5.24
C VAL A 507 9.06 32.53 5.83
N LEU A 508 9.96 31.67 6.33
CA LEU A 508 11.23 32.10 6.92
C LEU A 508 12.07 32.90 5.92
N LYS A 509 12.15 32.43 4.67
CA LYS A 509 12.85 33.13 3.60
C LYS A 509 12.25 34.51 3.31
N ALA A 510 10.92 34.61 3.27
CA ALA A 510 10.25 35.90 3.12
C ALA A 510 10.62 36.87 4.24
N LEU A 511 10.60 36.43 5.50
CA LEU A 511 10.97 37.24 6.66
C LEU A 511 12.44 37.67 6.63
N LYS A 512 13.36 36.76 6.28
CA LYS A 512 14.78 37.08 6.09
C LYS A 512 14.99 38.15 5.03
N PHE A 513 14.33 38.02 3.88
CA PHE A 513 14.41 39.00 2.79
C PHE A 513 13.76 40.33 3.17
N GLY A 514 12.74 40.30 4.03
CA GLY A 514 12.15 41.47 4.67
C GLY A 514 13.15 42.21 5.58
N TYR A 515 13.89 41.46 6.40
CA TYR A 515 14.94 42.00 7.29
C TYR A 515 16.12 42.58 6.51
N GLU A 516 16.50 41.94 5.40
CA GLU A 516 17.54 42.42 4.48
C GLU A 516 17.10 43.63 3.64
N GLY A 517 15.82 44.03 3.70
CA GLY A 517 15.27 45.14 2.93
C GLY A 517 15.06 44.85 1.44
N ARG A 518 15.08 43.58 1.02
CA ARG A 518 14.82 43.18 -0.37
C ARG A 518 13.34 43.24 -0.72
N VAL A 519 12.49 43.00 0.26
CA VAL A 519 11.03 43.20 0.20
C VAL A 519 10.57 43.98 1.42
N PRO A 520 9.44 44.70 1.38
CA PRO A 520 8.93 45.38 2.57
C PRO A 520 8.66 44.37 3.69
N LEU A 521 9.24 44.59 4.87
CA LEU A 521 9.07 43.70 6.03
C LEU A 521 7.59 43.50 6.41
N LYS A 522 6.76 44.53 6.25
CA LYS A 522 5.30 44.45 6.46
C LYS A 522 4.64 43.44 5.51
N SER A 523 5.06 43.42 4.24
CA SER A 523 4.53 42.49 3.24
C SER A 523 5.09 41.06 3.44
N ALA A 524 6.33 40.93 3.91
CA ALA A 524 6.87 39.64 4.35
C ALA A 524 6.12 39.07 5.57
N ARG A 525 5.81 39.93 6.55
CA ARG A 525 4.98 39.57 7.72
C ARG A 525 3.56 39.18 7.33
N LEU A 526 2.99 39.82 6.30
CA LEU A 526 1.67 39.44 5.78
C LEU A 526 1.61 37.96 5.38
N PHE A 527 2.67 37.40 4.78
CA PHE A 527 2.72 35.98 4.44
C PHE A 527 2.66 35.07 5.68
N TYR A 528 3.31 35.46 6.78
CA TYR A 528 3.21 34.76 8.06
C TYR A 528 1.80 34.87 8.67
N ASP A 529 1.22 36.08 8.67
CA ASP A 529 -0.06 36.36 9.32
C ASP A 529 -1.23 35.65 8.61
N ILE A 530 -1.20 35.59 7.27
CA ILE A 530 -2.26 34.93 6.48
C ILE A 530 -2.20 33.40 6.59
N SER A 531 -1.01 32.82 6.80
CA SER A 531 -0.90 31.37 7.07
C SER A 531 -1.47 31.02 8.45
N GLU A 532 -1.23 31.84 9.48
CA GLU A 532 -1.90 31.70 10.79
C GLU A 532 -3.41 31.85 10.69
N LYS A 533 -3.87 32.85 9.92
CA LYS A 533 -5.30 33.07 9.67
C LYS A 533 -5.94 31.82 9.06
N ALA A 534 -5.30 31.24 8.04
CA ALA A 534 -5.76 30.01 7.41
C ALA A 534 -5.82 28.85 8.41
N ARG A 535 -4.76 28.62 9.20
CA ARG A 535 -4.71 27.57 10.25
C ARG A 535 -5.89 27.66 11.22
N LYS A 536 -6.17 28.85 11.75
CA LYS A 536 -7.29 29.09 12.67
C LYS A 536 -8.65 28.82 12.04
N ILE A 537 -8.81 29.15 10.75
CA ILE A 537 -10.03 28.83 10.01
C ILE A 537 -10.21 27.30 9.90
N VAL A 538 -9.15 26.56 9.56
CA VAL A 538 -9.18 25.10 9.46
C VAL A 538 -9.52 24.46 10.81
N GLU A 539 -8.85 24.87 11.88
CA GLU A 539 -9.15 24.41 13.26
C GLU A 539 -10.60 24.64 13.65
N SER A 540 -11.14 25.83 13.37
CA SER A 540 -12.50 26.18 13.73
C SER A 540 -13.52 25.42 12.90
N TYR A 541 -13.36 25.39 11.58
CA TYR A 541 -14.35 24.79 10.68
C TYR A 541 -14.48 23.28 10.86
N PHE A 542 -13.35 22.57 11.00
CA PHE A 542 -13.32 21.12 11.26
C PHE A 542 -13.40 20.77 12.75
N MET A 543 -13.69 21.77 13.60
CA MET A 543 -13.97 21.59 15.04
C MET A 543 -12.92 20.74 15.76
N LEU A 544 -11.64 21.03 15.50
CA LEU A 544 -10.53 20.22 16.01
C LEU A 544 -10.37 20.42 17.52
N ASN A 545 -10.28 19.33 18.27
CA ASN A 545 -10.09 19.34 19.73
C ASN A 545 -8.63 19.60 20.15
N SER A 546 -7.70 19.59 19.19
CA SER A 546 -6.27 19.77 19.41
C SER A 546 -5.73 20.88 18.52
N THR A 547 -4.61 21.46 18.94
CA THR A 547 -3.89 22.46 18.14
C THR A 547 -3.37 21.81 16.86
N LEU A 548 -3.70 22.43 15.75
CA LEU A 548 -3.21 22.10 14.43
C LEU A 548 -1.88 22.82 14.22
N TYR A 549 -0.83 22.06 13.87
CA TYR A 549 0.50 22.59 13.61
C TYR A 549 0.83 22.58 12.12
N PHE A 550 1.71 23.48 11.66
CA PHE A 550 2.22 23.40 10.29
C PHE A 550 3.18 22.24 10.14
N SER A 551 2.93 21.38 9.17
CA SER A 551 3.90 20.41 8.65
C SER A 551 4.79 21.06 7.59
N TYR A 552 4.22 21.94 6.75
CA TYR A 552 4.97 22.68 5.73
C TYR A 552 4.15 23.87 5.22
N THR A 553 4.81 25.00 4.94
CA THR A 553 4.17 26.22 4.40
C THR A 553 4.91 26.72 3.16
N HIS A 554 4.22 26.75 2.01
CA HIS A 554 4.88 27.06 0.74
C HIS A 554 4.06 28.03 -0.10
N MET A 555 4.63 29.20 -0.39
CA MET A 555 4.12 30.07 -1.46
C MET A 555 4.63 29.53 -2.79
N VAL A 556 3.72 29.16 -3.69
CA VAL A 556 4.04 28.49 -4.95
C VAL A 556 3.42 29.24 -6.13
N CYS A 557 4.21 29.41 -7.20
CA CYS A 557 3.72 29.91 -8.48
C CYS A 557 4.09 28.94 -9.60
N ARG A 558 3.17 28.76 -10.54
CA ARG A 558 3.35 27.96 -11.75
C ARG A 558 3.10 28.81 -12.99
N THR A 559 4.06 28.85 -13.89
CA THR A 559 4.01 29.69 -15.09
C THR A 559 4.01 28.84 -16.36
N ALA A 560 3.07 29.09 -17.25
CA ALA A 560 3.01 28.44 -18.56
C ALA A 560 4.21 28.83 -19.43
N LEU A 561 4.93 27.85 -20.01
CA LEU A 561 6.01 28.12 -20.96
C LEU A 561 5.48 28.35 -22.37
N SER A 562 5.93 29.43 -23.01
CA SER A 562 5.47 29.82 -24.35
C SER A 562 5.88 28.78 -25.42
N GLY A 563 4.94 28.42 -26.31
CA GLY A 563 5.19 27.49 -27.42
C GLY A 563 5.05 25.99 -27.07
N GLN A 564 4.67 25.66 -25.84
CA GLN A 564 4.50 24.28 -25.35
C GLN A 564 3.06 24.00 -24.86
N GLN A 565 2.08 24.74 -25.38
CA GLN A 565 0.72 24.81 -24.81
C GLN A 565 -0.38 24.24 -25.71
N ASP A 566 -0.09 23.97 -26.98
CA ASP A 566 -1.09 23.53 -27.95
C ASP A 566 -1.59 22.11 -27.65
N ARG A 567 -2.90 21.95 -27.44
CA ARG A 567 -3.61 20.67 -27.22
C ARG A 567 -3.15 19.86 -26.00
N ARG A 568 -2.72 20.52 -24.91
CA ARG A 568 -2.41 19.87 -23.64
C ARG A 568 -3.59 19.13 -23.02
N ASN A 569 -3.36 17.91 -22.58
CA ASN A 569 -4.25 17.07 -21.77
C ASN A 569 -3.62 16.60 -20.44
N ASP A 570 -2.34 16.92 -20.20
CA ASP A 570 -1.62 16.63 -18.95
C ASP A 570 -2.13 17.47 -17.77
N LEU A 571 -1.80 16.99 -16.57
CA LEU A 571 -2.03 17.71 -15.34
C LEU A 571 -0.80 18.57 -15.00
N SER A 572 -1.06 19.79 -14.51
CA SER A 572 -0.02 20.61 -13.89
C SER A 572 0.53 19.90 -12.66
N HIS A 573 -0.36 19.39 -11.80
CA HIS A 573 0.01 18.53 -10.67
C HIS A 573 -0.75 17.21 -10.79
N PRO A 574 -0.05 16.06 -10.82
CA PRO A 574 -0.69 14.74 -10.84
C PRO A 574 -1.69 14.55 -9.70
N ILE A 575 -2.68 13.70 -9.91
CA ILE A 575 -3.61 13.30 -8.86
C ILE A 575 -2.84 12.55 -7.77
N HIS A 576 -3.01 12.98 -6.52
CA HIS A 576 -2.35 12.38 -5.36
C HIS A 576 -3.19 12.61 -4.10
N ALA A 577 -2.80 11.96 -3.02
CA ALA A 577 -3.23 12.28 -1.65
C ALA A 577 -2.01 12.77 -0.86
N ASP A 578 -2.24 13.69 0.08
CA ASP A 578 -1.14 14.41 0.73
C ASP A 578 -0.43 13.58 1.82
N ASN A 579 -1.11 12.59 2.39
CA ASN A 579 -0.58 11.77 3.50
C ASN A 579 -0.42 10.28 3.16
N CYS A 580 -0.63 9.86 1.92
CA CYS A 580 -0.51 8.46 1.54
C CYS A 580 -0.10 8.29 0.08
N LEU A 581 0.41 7.12 -0.26
CA LEU A 581 0.65 6.70 -1.63
C LEU A 581 -0.66 6.19 -2.21
N LEU A 582 -1.23 6.97 -3.12
CA LEU A 582 -2.48 6.62 -3.80
C LEU A 582 -2.25 5.43 -4.74
N ASP A 583 -3.09 4.40 -4.64
CA ASP A 583 -3.12 3.24 -5.51
C ASP A 583 -4.49 3.16 -6.20
N PRO A 584 -4.63 3.80 -7.38
CA PRO A 584 -5.91 3.92 -8.06
C PRO A 584 -6.46 2.59 -8.61
N GLU A 585 -5.60 1.58 -8.80
CA GLU A 585 -6.03 0.29 -9.36
C GLU A 585 -6.67 -0.59 -8.30
N ALA A 586 -6.19 -0.46 -7.06
CA ALA A 586 -6.72 -1.19 -5.93
C ALA A 586 -7.64 -0.37 -5.03
N ASN A 587 -7.96 0.88 -5.40
CA ASN A 587 -8.78 1.79 -4.61
C ASN A 587 -8.25 1.97 -3.17
N GLU A 588 -6.94 2.07 -3.01
CA GLU A 588 -6.29 2.14 -1.69
C GLU A 588 -5.35 3.34 -1.55
N CYS A 589 -5.06 3.70 -0.30
CA CYS A 589 -4.27 4.86 0.08
C CYS A 589 -3.32 4.45 1.22
N TRP A 590 -2.07 4.23 0.85
CA TRP A 590 -1.08 3.60 1.72
C TRP A 590 -0.30 4.62 2.53
N LYS A 591 -0.44 4.57 3.86
CA LYS A 591 0.29 5.47 4.77
C LYS A 591 1.69 4.93 5.06
N GLU A 592 2.60 5.06 4.10
CA GLU A 592 4.00 4.64 4.24
C GLU A 592 4.98 5.60 3.54
N PRO A 593 6.27 5.61 3.93
CA PRO A 593 7.29 6.38 3.22
C PRO A 593 7.35 6.01 1.73
N PRO A 594 7.52 6.98 0.80
CA PRO A 594 7.90 8.38 1.04
C PRO A 594 6.74 9.34 1.34
N ALA A 595 5.50 8.87 1.51
CA ALA A 595 4.38 9.76 1.83
C ALA A 595 4.57 10.45 3.18
N TYR A 596 4.02 11.66 3.30
CA TYR A 596 4.01 12.41 4.56
C TYR A 596 2.82 11.97 5.43
N THR A 597 2.90 10.75 5.97
CA THR A 597 1.81 10.04 6.68
C THR A 597 1.23 10.78 7.88
N PHE A 598 1.98 11.74 8.40
CA PHE A 598 1.63 12.59 9.53
C PHE A 598 0.80 13.83 9.16
N ARG A 599 0.51 14.08 7.87
CA ARG A 599 -0.37 15.19 7.47
C ARG A 599 -1.83 14.82 7.69
N ASP A 600 -2.56 15.69 8.39
CA ASP A 600 -3.98 15.49 8.72
C ASP A 600 -4.88 16.39 7.87
N TYR A 601 -4.49 17.64 7.64
CA TYR A 601 -5.26 18.63 6.87
C TYR A 601 -4.38 19.43 5.91
N SER A 602 -4.96 19.86 4.81
CA SER A 602 -4.32 20.68 3.78
C SER A 602 -5.19 21.88 3.43
N ALA A 603 -4.57 23.00 3.08
CA ALA A 603 -5.26 24.16 2.55
C ALA A 603 -4.48 24.83 1.41
N LEU A 604 -5.19 25.31 0.40
CA LEU A 604 -4.64 26.17 -0.65
C LEU A 604 -5.37 27.51 -0.65
N LEU A 605 -4.63 28.58 -0.45
CA LEU A 605 -5.11 29.95 -0.48
C LEU A 605 -4.62 30.66 -1.75
N TYR A 606 -5.55 31.01 -2.63
CA TYR A 606 -5.26 31.56 -3.95
C TYR A 606 -4.99 33.06 -3.93
N MET A 607 -3.97 33.49 -4.68
CA MET A 607 -3.48 34.87 -4.69
C MET A 607 -3.94 35.67 -5.91
N ASN A 608 -4.35 35.01 -6.99
CA ASN A 608 -4.66 35.67 -8.26
C ASN A 608 -5.62 34.85 -9.13
N ASP A 609 -6.13 35.47 -10.19
CA ASP A 609 -7.06 34.88 -11.18
C ASP A 609 -6.75 35.27 -12.64
N ASP A 610 -5.63 35.96 -12.89
CA ASP A 610 -5.18 36.44 -14.20
C ASP A 610 -4.43 35.37 -15.01
N PHE A 611 -4.98 34.16 -15.08
CA PHE A 611 -4.44 33.03 -15.85
C PHE A 611 -5.54 32.14 -16.46
N GLU A 612 -5.16 31.26 -17.38
CA GLU A 612 -6.06 30.28 -18.01
C GLU A 612 -5.70 28.85 -17.63
N GLY A 613 -6.73 28.00 -17.43
CA GLY A 613 -6.57 26.64 -16.90
C GLY A 613 -6.29 26.64 -15.39
N GLY A 614 -5.53 25.67 -14.91
CA GLY A 614 -5.06 25.62 -13.52
C GLY A 614 -6.15 25.33 -12.48
N GLU A 615 -7.30 24.77 -12.90
CA GLU A 615 -8.36 24.38 -11.97
C GLU A 615 -7.87 23.30 -11.01
N PHE A 616 -8.22 23.45 -9.73
CA PHE A 616 -8.01 22.41 -8.73
C PHE A 616 -9.15 21.41 -8.82
N ILE A 617 -8.84 20.12 -8.87
CA ILE A 617 -9.83 19.05 -8.99
C ILE A 617 -9.70 18.06 -7.84
N PHE A 618 -10.84 17.63 -7.31
CA PHE A 618 -10.94 16.42 -6.49
C PHE A 618 -11.35 15.26 -7.38
N THR A 619 -10.88 14.06 -7.06
CA THR A 619 -11.30 12.82 -7.71
C THR A 619 -11.79 11.81 -6.66
N GLU A 620 -12.41 10.74 -7.14
CA GLU A 620 -12.50 9.50 -6.38
C GLU A 620 -11.10 8.87 -6.21
N ILE A 621 -11.02 7.82 -5.40
CA ILE A 621 -9.78 7.06 -5.16
C ILE A 621 -9.20 6.40 -6.42
N ASP A 622 -10.04 6.25 -7.46
CA ASP A 622 -9.67 5.75 -8.80
C ASP A 622 -8.79 6.72 -9.62
N ALA A 623 -8.53 7.93 -9.10
CA ALA A 623 -7.77 9.02 -9.72
C ALA A 623 -8.26 9.46 -11.12
N LYS A 624 -9.47 9.05 -11.53
CA LYS A 624 -10.05 9.29 -12.86
C LYS A 624 -11.36 10.04 -12.78
N THR A 625 -12.22 9.65 -11.84
CA THR A 625 -13.56 10.22 -11.71
C THR A 625 -13.48 11.54 -10.95
N VAL A 626 -13.57 12.66 -11.68
CA VAL A 626 -13.56 14.01 -11.09
C VAL A 626 -14.87 14.26 -10.32
N THR A 627 -14.76 14.53 -9.03
CA THR A 627 -15.91 14.76 -8.13
C THR A 627 -16.23 16.24 -7.97
N ALA A 628 -15.21 17.10 -8.00
CA ALA A 628 -15.38 18.55 -7.94
C ALA A 628 -14.24 19.27 -8.68
N SER A 629 -14.54 20.45 -9.22
CA SER A 629 -13.58 21.31 -9.94
C SER A 629 -13.72 22.76 -9.46
N ILE A 630 -12.64 23.29 -8.89
CA ILE A 630 -12.59 24.61 -8.27
C ILE A 630 -11.73 25.53 -9.13
N LYS A 631 -12.34 26.60 -9.64
CA LYS A 631 -11.62 27.69 -10.29
C LYS A 631 -10.95 28.58 -9.22
N PRO A 632 -9.61 28.75 -9.27
CA PRO A 632 -8.90 29.65 -8.37
C PRO A 632 -9.34 31.11 -8.57
N LYS A 633 -9.32 31.88 -7.49
CA LYS A 633 -9.40 33.35 -7.54
C LYS A 633 -8.78 34.01 -6.33
N CYS A 634 -8.43 35.29 -6.41
CA CYS A 634 -7.88 36.02 -5.25
C CYS A 634 -8.77 35.83 -4.01
N GLY A 635 -8.13 35.47 -2.89
CA GLY A 635 -8.77 35.32 -1.59
C GLY A 635 -9.67 34.10 -1.42
N ARG A 636 -9.75 33.23 -2.43
CA ARG A 636 -10.39 31.92 -2.31
C ARG A 636 -9.47 30.94 -1.61
N MET A 637 -10.00 30.22 -0.63
CA MET A 637 -9.30 29.14 0.07
C MET A 637 -10.10 27.84 -0.06
N ILE A 638 -9.42 26.77 -0.49
CA ILE A 638 -9.91 25.40 -0.33
C ILE A 638 -9.17 24.77 0.84
N SER A 639 -9.89 24.07 1.73
CA SER A 639 -9.29 23.29 2.81
C SER A 639 -9.96 21.92 2.90
N PHE A 640 -9.17 20.89 3.19
CA PHE A 640 -9.62 19.51 3.20
C PHE A 640 -8.72 18.61 4.06
N SER A 641 -9.22 17.44 4.49
CA SER A 641 -8.37 16.43 5.15
C SER A 641 -7.43 15.76 4.15
N SER A 642 -6.19 15.46 4.55
CA SER A 642 -5.08 15.10 3.64
C SER A 642 -5.09 13.63 3.13
N GLY A 643 -6.09 12.83 3.52
CA GLY A 643 -6.15 11.39 3.26
C GLY A 643 -6.70 10.96 1.92
N GLY A 644 -6.87 9.64 1.76
CA GLY A 644 -7.40 8.99 0.57
C GLY A 644 -8.89 9.26 0.31
N GLU A 645 -9.57 9.94 1.22
CA GLU A 645 -10.91 10.52 1.02
C GLU A 645 -10.89 11.79 0.15
N ASN A 646 -9.74 12.43 -0.01
CA ASN A 646 -9.58 13.65 -0.81
C ASN A 646 -8.43 13.58 -1.83
N PRO A 647 -8.38 12.57 -2.73
CA PRO A 647 -7.46 12.60 -3.85
C PRO A 647 -7.70 13.83 -4.73
N HIS A 648 -6.63 14.49 -5.15
CA HIS A 648 -6.74 15.77 -5.84
C HIS A 648 -5.55 16.06 -6.75
N GLY A 649 -5.73 16.98 -7.69
CA GLY A 649 -4.66 17.49 -8.54
C GLY A 649 -5.03 18.81 -9.19
N VAL A 650 -4.21 19.24 -10.15
CA VAL A 650 -4.34 20.55 -10.79
C VAL A 650 -4.26 20.40 -12.30
N LYS A 651 -5.28 20.89 -13.03
CA LYS A 651 -5.27 20.93 -14.50
C LYS A 651 -4.14 21.82 -15.03
N ALA A 652 -3.72 21.58 -16.28
CA ALA A 652 -2.67 22.38 -16.94
C ALA A 652 -2.94 23.89 -16.86
N VAL A 653 -1.91 24.67 -16.54
CA VAL A 653 -1.92 26.13 -16.67
C VAL A 653 -1.51 26.47 -18.09
N THR A 654 -2.44 26.93 -18.93
CA THR A 654 -2.20 27.12 -20.37
C THR A 654 -1.70 28.52 -20.71
N ARG A 655 -2.00 29.52 -19.87
CA ARG A 655 -1.52 30.90 -20.03
C ARG A 655 -1.42 31.59 -18.69
N GLY A 656 -0.41 32.45 -18.54
CA GLY A 656 -0.21 33.27 -17.34
C GLY A 656 0.53 32.53 -16.23
N GLN A 657 0.39 33.03 -15.01
CA GLN A 657 1.03 32.49 -13.81
C GLN A 657 -0.03 32.26 -12.74
N ARG A 658 -0.08 31.06 -12.16
CA ARG A 658 -0.99 30.70 -11.06
C ARG A 658 -0.22 30.69 -9.76
N CYS A 659 -0.61 31.52 -8.79
CA CYS A 659 0.04 31.62 -7.48
C CYS A 659 -0.91 31.27 -6.32
N ALA A 660 -0.40 30.51 -5.35
CA ALA A 660 -1.13 30.13 -4.15
C ALA A 660 -0.19 29.95 -2.96
N VAL A 661 -0.75 30.04 -1.76
CA VAL A 661 -0.10 29.58 -0.53
C VAL A 661 -0.65 28.21 -0.20
N ALA A 662 0.21 27.19 -0.35
CA ALA A 662 -0.08 25.81 0.03
C ALA A 662 0.35 25.57 1.48
N LEU A 663 -0.55 24.99 2.26
CA LEU A 663 -0.44 24.80 3.69
C LEU A 663 -0.74 23.34 3.99
N TRP A 664 0.19 22.68 4.68
CA TRP A 664 -0.03 21.33 5.19
C TRP A 664 0.07 21.33 6.69
N PHE A 665 -0.83 20.60 7.33
CA PHE A 665 -0.99 20.60 8.76
C PHE A 665 -0.92 19.20 9.35
N THR A 666 -0.51 19.12 10.61
CA THR A 666 -0.44 17.90 11.41
C THR A 666 -0.99 18.15 12.82
N LEU A 667 -1.63 17.15 13.39
CA LEU A 667 -2.05 17.11 14.79
C LEU A 667 -0.92 16.62 15.71
N ASP A 668 0.14 16.06 15.14
CA ASP A 668 1.30 15.56 15.89
C ASP A 668 2.39 16.64 16.00
N PRO A 669 2.70 17.14 17.21
CA PRO A 669 3.72 18.17 17.41
C PRO A 669 5.16 17.71 17.08
N LEU A 670 5.41 16.42 16.88
CA LEU A 670 6.73 15.91 16.47
C LEU A 670 7.06 16.24 15.01
N TYR A 671 6.04 16.44 14.17
CA TYR A 671 6.21 16.69 12.74
C TYR A 671 6.03 18.17 12.35
N ARG A 672 6.29 19.07 13.30
CA ARG A 672 6.23 20.51 13.08
C ARG A 672 7.31 20.98 12.11
N GLU A 673 6.92 21.90 11.23
CA GLU A 673 7.81 22.57 10.29
C GLU A 673 8.91 23.33 11.06
N VAL A 674 10.15 22.87 10.94
CA VAL A 674 11.30 23.48 11.62
C VAL A 674 11.50 24.94 11.20
N GLU A 675 11.32 25.24 9.91
CA GLU A 675 11.40 26.63 9.42
C GLU A 675 10.30 27.52 9.97
N ARG A 676 9.13 26.95 10.31
CA ARG A 676 8.06 27.70 10.95
C ARG A 676 8.45 28.12 12.36
N ILE A 677 9.03 27.21 13.14
CA ILE A 677 9.54 27.51 14.49
C ILE A 677 10.55 28.67 14.43
N GLN A 678 11.47 28.65 13.45
CA GLN A 678 12.41 29.75 13.25
C GLN A 678 11.72 31.05 12.82
N ALA A 679 10.68 30.98 11.99
CA ALA A 679 9.89 32.15 11.63
C ALA A 679 9.15 32.74 12.84
N ASP A 680 8.62 31.90 13.74
CA ASP A 680 7.98 32.32 14.98
C ASP A 680 8.95 33.10 15.88
N GLU A 681 10.22 32.66 15.98
CA GLU A 681 11.27 33.37 16.70
C GLU A 681 11.55 34.76 16.09
N VAL A 682 11.64 34.84 14.75
CA VAL A 682 11.84 36.13 14.05
C VAL A 682 10.67 37.07 14.32
N ILE A 683 9.43 36.57 14.29
CA ILE A 683 8.23 37.37 14.60
C ILE A 683 8.23 37.83 16.05
N ALA A 684 8.60 36.97 17.01
CA ALA A 684 8.69 37.34 18.42
C ALA A 684 9.70 38.48 18.65
N ILE A 685 10.85 38.44 17.98
CA ILE A 685 11.85 39.53 18.02
C ILE A 685 11.27 40.82 17.44
N LEU A 686 10.63 40.74 16.27
CA LEU A 686 10.00 41.90 15.62
C LEU A 686 8.93 42.56 16.50
N ASP A 687 8.15 41.76 17.22
CA ASP A 687 7.13 42.26 18.13
C ASP A 687 7.75 42.92 19.37
N GLN A 688 8.83 42.38 19.92
CA GLN A 688 9.58 43.01 21.02
C GLN A 688 10.18 44.37 20.61
N GLU A 689 10.77 44.46 19.42
CA GLU A 689 11.34 45.70 18.90
C GLU A 689 10.27 46.79 18.67
N GLN A 690 9.05 46.41 18.26
CA GLN A 690 7.93 47.35 18.14
C GLN A 690 7.40 47.84 19.50
N HIS A 691 7.33 46.96 20.50
CA HIS A 691 6.92 47.34 21.86
C HIS A 691 7.97 48.22 22.57
N GLY A 692 9.26 48.00 22.31
CA GLY A 692 10.35 48.83 22.85
C GLY A 692 10.35 50.28 22.33
N LYS A 693 9.81 50.54 21.14
CA LYS A 693 9.68 51.91 20.58
C LYS A 693 8.52 52.71 21.16
N HIS A 694 7.54 52.08 21.80
CA HIS A 694 6.41 52.77 22.46
C HIS A 694 6.57 52.94 23.98
N GLY A 695 7.64 52.38 24.60
CA GLY A 695 7.87 52.42 26.05
C GLY A 695 8.84 53.49 26.58
N LEU A 696 9.49 54.29 25.73
CA LEU A 696 10.47 55.29 26.18
C LEU A 696 9.89 56.71 26.19
N ASN A 697 9.13 57.01 27.24
CA ASN A 697 8.90 58.37 27.71
C ASN A 697 9.48 58.50 29.12
N ILE A 698 10.80 58.29 29.22
CA ILE A 698 11.55 58.48 30.48
C ILE A 698 12.07 59.91 30.48
N ASN A 699 11.62 60.67 31.49
CA ASN A 699 12.03 62.04 31.76
C ASN A 699 13.53 62.08 32.10
N PRO A 700 14.37 62.87 31.39
CA PRO A 700 15.83 62.86 31.54
C PRO A 700 16.34 63.59 32.81
N ARG A 701 15.61 63.50 33.93
CA ARG A 701 16.00 64.11 35.21
C ARG A 701 16.12 63.16 36.40
N ASP A 702 15.84 61.87 36.22
CA ASP A 702 15.95 60.88 37.29
C ASP A 702 17.07 59.87 37.03
N GLU A 703 18.29 60.37 36.77
CA GLU A 703 19.52 59.61 36.95
C GLU A 703 20.43 60.33 37.95
N LEU A 704 20.36 59.90 39.23
CA LEU A 704 21.43 59.99 40.22
C LEU A 704 21.36 58.81 41.17
#